data_AF-A0AAD8XEM5-F1
#
_entry.id   AF-A0AAD8XEM5-F1
#
_cell.length_a   1.000
_cell.length_b   1.000
_cell.length_c   1.000
_cell.angle_alpha   90.00
_cell.angle_beta   90.00
_cell.angle_gamma   90.00
#
_symmetry.space_group_name_H-M   'P 1'
#
loop_
_entity.id
_entity.type
_entity.pdbx_description
1 polymer ?
#
loop_
_entity_poly.entity_id
_entity_poly.type
_entity_poly.pdbx_seq_one_letter_code
_entity_poly.pdbx_strand_id
1 'polypeptide(L)'
;MACPFLQGTLAQPPRQISAEQEFANIRSQYPSLSSTGCTTKFCQSGRMTHMDEERVGRNQSYAQVREDALDFLQQMYKDGLIDTEQLHHRAHEVLQEIQKNSTEGKFTTASECGSEAPPAATVGLVGGLWTQTFEELEFGLRTAWKHARKCIMRSEYSNLRLCDLRHVRTSKKMAETLIENLRVAYNSGEINPTVFVFPPRDIDSRGPMIWNSQLLSFAGYQQSNGTILGDPANVELTNAIIELGWTPPRFRSQWDLLPLVTMAEGEEPVITELPKDAFPLVHIRHPKHPELETLGLRWVPAPALSRLGFSIGGVQYTAAPFIGWFMDAEIGVRNLADSFRYNALPQVAKAIGLVDGDVDNLPDYERLAVLSRAQLELNYATYWSFAQAGVRMSDSLGAAEQFAQFDDEHLMNNGFRLPSDPYWLAPPQGSIIPIWHRGGSPNYQPKPLICRHAQDPIKAWRRQRQARPAARPSHHYASDTKLNISIPVVPSISLTRPVTPVSPFGTASSPSTFLPIPPPSSQQQQQVFRPTTPLTPLSPRGPGRRIYIGFCSSGNVAIKLCKRLCAQLQRACDINPKLGSVVVPCTLNALPISMVEPDDVLVIVASTTGRGEIPQNGKAFADALARNPKAISCQYAIFANGSLEYADTYNQAAMDIEELLSKGDAQRLIGMREADTATENPPWSVLGQFFDQVLAGLQKSSPPQDENSTSDMQRTARPVRPFDTRPWFQAKVVGQPVLGTAADGMKRVTLDLGDREYPTMGSVWILPPNSQNKVSRVLGALGVQADERLSLPGEPTVGEFFQRFADLDQPFKSTQWAEWLSLPQPETLAKVPIENVVHQIPANWRQSVTLDALCNAMPTIQPREYSIASDGSRTKHKNGNTMDLLVQHHPNGKFSDKYLNCFETFGAATCKIRPSSHLQAMAENQDKPMIVFTTGSGMAPVRGLLQSRLQRLRSSDDKSAKGPAISLFAGFKAADESLVREAVQEASEAGILDILRLTGSNKEKKRAQDAMLEAGVREKLVKSIEDGALVFACARPRAVDDFLNNLSEVLGRDAREVLGDRFVADVYQPAT
;
A
#
# COMPACT_ATOMS: atom_id res chain seq x y z
N MET A 1 -21.30 -38.42 -7.34
CA MET A 1 -21.10 -37.94 -8.72
C MET A 1 -21.15 -36.42 -8.68
N ALA A 2 -19.99 -35.76 -8.82
CA ALA A 2 -19.88 -34.30 -8.76
C ALA A 2 -19.88 -33.69 -10.18
N CYS A 3 -20.45 -32.49 -10.30
CA CYS A 3 -20.81 -31.81 -11.54
C CYS A 3 -19.58 -31.42 -12.41
N PRO A 4 -19.56 -31.71 -13.73
CA PRO A 4 -18.39 -31.52 -14.60
C PRO A 4 -18.16 -30.09 -15.13
N PHE A 5 -18.90 -29.07 -14.66
CA PHE A 5 -18.86 -27.72 -15.24
C PHE A 5 -17.79 -26.77 -14.67
N LEU A 6 -17.00 -27.18 -13.66
CA LEU A 6 -16.01 -26.31 -13.00
C LEU A 6 -14.54 -26.53 -13.41
N GLN A 7 -14.24 -27.43 -14.36
CA GLN A 7 -12.85 -27.70 -14.76
C GLN A 7 -12.30 -26.77 -15.87
N GLY A 8 -13.08 -25.79 -16.34
CA GLY A 8 -12.80 -25.07 -17.58
C GLY A 8 -11.97 -23.79 -17.50
N THR A 9 -11.65 -23.22 -16.33
CA THR A 9 -11.11 -21.84 -16.23
C THR A 9 -9.88 -21.65 -15.34
N LEU A 10 -9.34 -22.71 -14.75
CA LEU A 10 -8.07 -22.62 -14.03
C LEU A 10 -6.92 -22.58 -15.05
N ALA A 11 -6.01 -21.61 -14.90
CA ALA A 11 -4.72 -21.60 -15.58
C ALA A 11 -4.09 -23.00 -15.47
N GLN A 12 -3.45 -23.50 -16.53
CA GLN A 12 -2.67 -24.73 -16.38
C GLN A 12 -1.70 -24.51 -15.21
N PRO A 13 -1.72 -25.39 -14.18
CA PRO A 13 -0.78 -25.25 -13.10
C PRO A 13 0.63 -25.30 -13.68
N PRO A 14 1.57 -24.47 -13.19
CA PRO A 14 2.98 -24.60 -13.56
C PRO A 14 3.38 -26.07 -13.41
N ARG A 15 4.18 -26.59 -14.34
CA ARG A 15 4.65 -28.00 -14.36
C ARG A 15 4.83 -28.47 -12.92
N GLN A 16 4.08 -29.49 -12.51
CA GLN A 16 4.21 -30.08 -11.17
C GLN A 16 5.66 -30.57 -11.02
N ILE A 17 6.47 -29.72 -10.39
CA ILE A 17 7.76 -30.12 -9.84
C ILE A 17 7.46 -31.17 -8.78
N SER A 18 8.22 -32.26 -8.79
CA SER A 18 8.05 -33.28 -7.76
C SER A 18 8.34 -32.67 -6.39
N ALA A 19 7.75 -33.22 -5.32
CA ALA A 19 7.99 -32.73 -3.96
C ALA A 19 9.50 -32.80 -3.61
N GLU A 20 10.23 -33.78 -4.15
CA GLU A 20 11.67 -33.91 -3.99
C GLU A 20 12.42 -32.76 -4.66
N GLN A 21 12.04 -32.38 -5.88
CA GLN A 21 12.66 -31.26 -6.58
C GLN A 21 12.30 -29.91 -5.94
N GLU A 22 11.05 -29.72 -5.50
CA GLU A 22 10.64 -28.53 -4.77
C GLU A 22 11.42 -28.41 -3.45
N PHE A 23 11.59 -29.51 -2.72
CA PHE A 23 12.40 -29.54 -1.50
C PHE A 23 13.89 -29.27 -1.78
N ALA A 24 14.44 -29.78 -2.89
CA ALA A 24 15.81 -29.48 -3.30
C ALA A 24 16.00 -27.97 -3.58
N ASN A 25 15.02 -27.33 -4.25
CA ASN A 25 15.04 -25.89 -4.49
C ASN A 25 14.97 -25.10 -3.17
N ILE A 26 14.09 -25.51 -2.25
CA ILE A 26 14.00 -24.92 -0.91
C ILE A 26 15.34 -25.02 -0.18
N ARG A 27 15.99 -26.18 -0.17
CA ARG A 27 17.29 -26.38 0.51
C ARG A 27 18.44 -25.62 -0.14
N SER A 28 18.38 -25.42 -1.45
CA SER A 28 19.36 -24.58 -2.17
C SER A 28 19.23 -23.11 -1.74
N GLN A 29 18.00 -22.64 -1.57
CA GLN A 29 17.76 -21.26 -1.17
C GLN A 29 18.00 -21.03 0.34
N TYR A 30 17.53 -21.97 1.17
CA TYR A 30 17.61 -21.94 2.63
C TYR A 30 18.33 -23.20 3.14
N PRO A 31 19.68 -23.16 3.24
CA PRO A 31 20.47 -24.27 3.76
C PRO A 31 20.13 -24.64 5.21
N SER A 32 19.76 -23.63 6.02
CA SER A 32 19.38 -23.79 7.43
C SER A 32 17.85 -23.78 7.59
N LEU A 33 17.28 -24.93 7.96
CA LEU A 33 15.84 -25.10 8.20
C LEU A 33 15.58 -25.60 9.63
N SER A 34 14.62 -25.00 10.32
CA SER A 34 14.17 -25.43 11.64
C SER A 34 13.15 -26.57 11.55
N SER A 35 13.14 -27.43 12.57
CA SER A 35 12.25 -28.60 12.66
C SER A 35 10.78 -28.22 12.60
N THR A 36 10.02 -28.80 11.67
CA THR A 36 8.56 -28.66 11.59
C THR A 36 7.83 -29.52 12.62
N GLY A 37 8.56 -30.34 13.38
CA GLY A 37 8.03 -31.38 14.27
C GLY A 37 7.53 -32.63 13.55
N CYS A 38 7.34 -32.61 12.22
CA CYS A 38 6.95 -33.78 11.47
C CYS A 38 8.11 -34.80 11.39
N THR A 39 7.78 -36.08 11.37
CA THR A 39 8.72 -37.18 11.11
C THR A 39 8.24 -37.99 9.92
N THR A 40 9.08 -38.89 9.40
CA THR A 40 8.70 -39.83 8.34
C THR A 40 7.52 -40.73 8.72
N LYS A 41 7.25 -40.89 10.03
CA LYS A 41 6.15 -41.72 10.56
C LYS A 41 4.92 -40.92 11.01
N PHE A 42 5.04 -39.60 11.22
CA PHE A 42 3.97 -38.81 11.82
C PHE A 42 3.97 -37.34 11.37
N CYS A 43 2.85 -36.89 10.80
CA CYS A 43 2.63 -35.49 10.44
C CYS A 43 2.02 -34.72 11.61
N GLN A 44 2.68 -33.64 12.04
CA GLN A 44 2.22 -32.79 13.15
C GLN A 44 1.44 -31.55 12.71
N SER A 45 1.24 -31.31 11.40
CA SER A 45 0.61 -30.08 10.88
C SER A 45 -0.78 -29.79 11.48
N GLY A 46 -1.54 -30.82 11.89
CA GLY A 46 -2.84 -30.64 12.54
C GLY A 46 -2.78 -30.25 14.03
N ARG A 47 -1.58 -30.16 14.64
CA ARG A 47 -1.43 -29.80 16.05
C ARG A 47 -1.31 -28.29 16.22
N MET A 48 -2.03 -27.74 17.20
CA MET A 48 -1.88 -26.32 17.56
C MET A 48 -0.47 -25.97 18.09
N THR A 49 0.24 -26.96 18.66
CA THR A 49 1.62 -26.85 19.12
C THR A 49 2.41 -28.06 18.65
N HIS A 50 3.47 -27.83 17.88
CA HIS A 50 4.30 -28.90 17.33
C HIS A 50 5.36 -29.30 18.36
N MET A 51 5.75 -30.58 18.37
CA MET A 51 6.91 -31.03 19.13
C MET A 51 8.19 -30.50 18.46
N ASP A 52 9.20 -30.20 19.25
CA ASP A 52 10.53 -29.80 18.77
C ASP A 52 10.58 -28.53 17.87
N GLU A 53 9.55 -27.68 17.95
CA GLU A 53 9.55 -26.35 17.31
C GLU A 53 10.57 -25.44 18.01
N GLU A 54 11.35 -24.68 17.24
CA GLU A 54 12.35 -23.75 17.76
C GLU A 54 11.70 -22.66 18.63
N ARG A 55 12.38 -22.31 19.73
CA ARG A 55 11.86 -21.38 20.74
C ARG A 55 12.94 -20.39 21.17
N VAL A 56 12.52 -19.16 21.43
CA VAL A 56 13.36 -18.14 22.03
C VAL A 56 13.38 -18.26 23.55
N GLY A 57 14.50 -17.87 24.18
CA GLY A 57 14.71 -17.94 25.62
C GLY A 57 15.52 -19.14 26.10
N ARG A 58 16.31 -19.78 25.22
CA ARG A 58 17.26 -20.86 25.55
C ARG A 58 18.60 -20.63 24.89
N ASN A 59 19.69 -20.98 25.58
CA ASN A 59 21.03 -20.97 25.00
C ASN A 59 21.13 -21.83 23.74
N GLN A 60 21.91 -21.35 22.78
CA GLN A 60 22.26 -22.03 21.53
C GLN A 60 23.76 -22.31 21.52
N SER A 61 24.19 -23.36 20.83
CA SER A 61 25.62 -23.66 20.68
C SER A 61 26.31 -22.57 19.86
N TYR A 62 27.61 -22.39 20.07
CA TYR A 62 28.44 -21.50 19.26
C TYR A 62 28.33 -21.81 17.76
N ALA A 63 28.36 -23.10 17.40
CA ALA A 63 28.23 -23.53 16.00
C ALA A 63 26.90 -23.08 15.39
N GLN A 64 25.79 -23.22 16.12
CA GLN A 64 24.47 -22.83 15.62
C GLN A 64 24.36 -21.32 15.40
N VAL A 65 24.79 -20.51 16.38
CA VAL A 65 24.71 -19.04 16.27
C VAL A 65 25.58 -18.54 15.11
N ARG A 66 26.77 -19.16 14.94
CA ARG A 66 27.68 -18.86 13.84
C ARG A 66 27.07 -19.16 12.46
N GLU A 67 26.49 -20.34 12.30
CA GLU A 67 25.87 -20.76 11.03
C GLU A 67 24.62 -19.93 10.71
N ASP A 68 23.78 -19.64 11.71
CA ASP A 68 22.60 -18.80 11.53
C ASP A 68 22.99 -17.37 11.12
N ALA A 69 24.05 -16.80 11.70
CA ALA A 69 24.53 -15.47 11.36
C ALA A 69 25.05 -15.39 9.92
N LEU A 70 25.83 -16.39 9.48
CA LEU A 70 26.34 -16.44 8.11
C LEU A 70 25.24 -16.66 7.08
N ASP A 71 24.30 -17.57 7.35
CA ASP A 71 23.14 -17.79 6.48
C ASP A 71 22.30 -16.51 6.36
N PHE A 72 22.09 -15.80 7.46
CA PHE A 72 21.39 -14.52 7.48
C PHE A 72 22.05 -13.44 6.61
N LEU A 73 23.37 -13.24 6.73
CA LEU A 73 24.11 -12.30 5.90
C LEU A 73 24.10 -12.71 4.42
N GLN A 74 24.20 -14.02 4.14
CA GLN A 74 24.10 -14.55 2.79
C GLN A 74 22.72 -14.27 2.16
N GLN A 75 21.64 -14.33 2.95
CA GLN A 75 20.30 -13.95 2.49
C GLN A 75 20.23 -12.45 2.16
N MET A 76 20.83 -11.57 2.96
CA MET A 76 20.91 -10.13 2.65
C MET A 76 21.66 -9.86 1.35
N TYR A 77 22.75 -10.58 1.10
CA TYR A 77 23.49 -10.50 -0.17
C TYR A 77 22.63 -10.97 -1.35
N LYS A 78 21.93 -12.10 -1.22
CA LYS A 78 21.04 -12.62 -2.28
C LYS A 78 19.91 -11.65 -2.63
N ASP A 79 19.38 -10.93 -1.65
CA ASP A 79 18.34 -9.92 -1.83
C ASP A 79 18.90 -8.54 -2.26
N GLY A 80 20.22 -8.45 -2.49
CA GLY A 80 20.88 -7.26 -3.03
C GLY A 80 21.02 -6.10 -2.05
N LEU A 81 20.90 -6.36 -0.74
CA LEU A 81 21.03 -5.33 0.31
C LEU A 81 22.49 -5.04 0.67
N ILE A 82 23.37 -6.03 0.48
CA ILE A 82 24.81 -5.89 0.65
C ILE A 82 25.52 -6.50 -0.56
N ASP A 83 26.65 -5.93 -0.95
CA ASP A 83 27.49 -6.46 -2.01
C ASP A 83 28.48 -7.51 -1.49
N THR A 84 29.30 -8.05 -2.40
CA THR A 84 30.29 -9.08 -2.07
C THR A 84 31.34 -8.61 -1.08
N GLU A 85 31.82 -7.37 -1.18
CA GLU A 85 32.85 -6.84 -0.29
C GLU A 85 32.29 -6.61 1.12
N GLN A 86 31.10 -6.00 1.18
CA GLN A 86 30.34 -5.80 2.41
C GLN A 86 30.01 -7.12 3.10
N LEU A 87 29.60 -8.16 2.37
CA LEU A 87 29.35 -9.49 2.92
C LEU A 87 30.59 -10.06 3.61
N HIS A 88 31.76 -10.04 2.95
CA HIS A 88 32.99 -10.58 3.52
C HIS A 88 33.43 -9.80 4.77
N HIS A 89 33.39 -8.47 4.70
CA HIS A 89 33.75 -7.61 5.82
C HIS A 89 32.81 -7.84 7.01
N ARG A 90 31.50 -7.78 6.77
CA ARG A 90 30.49 -7.92 7.82
C ARG A 90 30.49 -9.32 8.43
N ALA A 91 30.66 -10.36 7.63
CA ALA A 91 30.78 -11.73 8.13
C ALA A 91 31.98 -11.85 9.08
N HIS A 92 33.14 -11.27 8.73
CA HIS A 92 34.32 -11.31 9.58
C HIS A 92 34.08 -10.59 10.93
N GLU A 93 33.49 -9.39 10.92
CA GLU A 93 33.14 -8.66 12.15
C GLU A 93 32.20 -9.45 13.06
N VAL A 94 31.12 -9.97 12.49
CA VAL A 94 30.09 -10.71 13.22
C VAL A 94 30.67 -11.98 13.83
N LEU A 95 31.49 -12.73 13.09
CA LEU A 95 32.15 -13.93 13.60
C LEU A 95 33.10 -13.61 14.77
N GLN A 96 33.83 -12.50 14.71
CA GLN A 96 34.68 -12.05 15.81
C GLN A 96 33.86 -11.66 17.05
N GLU A 97 32.73 -10.96 16.85
CA GLU A 97 31.84 -10.58 17.95
C GLU A 97 31.22 -11.81 18.63
N ILE A 98 30.70 -12.77 17.85
CA ILE A 98 30.15 -14.04 18.38
C ILE A 98 31.22 -14.78 19.18
N GLN A 99 32.44 -14.91 18.64
CA GLN A 99 33.53 -15.60 19.32
C GLN A 99 33.93 -14.90 20.62
N LYS A 100 34.03 -13.57 20.61
CA LYS A 100 34.38 -12.76 21.78
C LYS A 100 33.34 -12.86 22.89
N ASN A 101 32.06 -12.91 22.52
CA ASN A 101 30.94 -12.90 23.47
C ASN A 101 30.49 -14.32 23.88
N SER A 102 31.13 -15.37 23.35
CA SER A 102 30.85 -16.76 23.68
C SER A 102 31.42 -17.18 25.03
N THR A 103 30.67 -18.00 25.77
CA THR A 103 31.09 -18.53 27.08
C THR A 103 30.78 -20.02 27.21
N GLU A 104 31.46 -20.71 28.13
CA GLU A 104 31.07 -22.06 28.50
C GLU A 104 29.74 -22.06 29.27
N GLY A 105 28.84 -22.96 28.91
CA GLY A 105 27.53 -23.03 29.53
C GLY A 105 26.73 -24.25 29.09
N LYS A 106 25.47 -24.29 29.51
CA LYS A 106 24.53 -25.35 29.13
C LYS A 106 23.66 -24.87 27.97
N PHE A 107 23.57 -25.65 26.91
CA PHE A 107 22.61 -25.43 25.83
C PHE A 107 21.83 -26.71 25.53
N THR A 108 20.66 -26.56 24.93
CA THR A 108 19.83 -27.70 24.51
C THR A 108 20.15 -28.03 23.06
N THR A 109 20.57 -29.25 22.79
CA THR A 109 20.66 -29.79 21.42
C THR A 109 19.32 -30.41 21.02
N ALA A 110 18.96 -30.31 19.75
CA ALA A 110 17.89 -31.14 19.20
C ALA A 110 18.28 -32.62 19.36
N SER A 111 17.32 -33.48 19.70
CA SER A 111 17.57 -34.92 19.81
C SER A 111 17.83 -35.52 18.42
N GLU A 112 19.01 -36.08 18.19
CA GLU A 112 19.30 -36.88 16.98
C GLU A 112 18.47 -38.19 16.93
N CYS A 113 17.84 -38.59 18.05
CA CYS A 113 17.09 -39.84 18.21
C CYS A 113 15.56 -39.65 18.27
N GLY A 114 14.99 -38.84 17.38
CA GLY A 114 13.53 -38.79 17.19
C GLY A 114 12.73 -38.18 18.35
N SER A 115 11.43 -38.06 18.11
CA SER A 115 10.47 -37.21 18.85
C SER A 115 10.13 -37.64 20.29
N GLU A 116 10.80 -38.64 20.85
CA GLU A 116 10.46 -39.22 22.17
C GLU A 116 11.52 -38.99 23.26
N ALA A 117 12.75 -38.59 22.92
CA ALA A 117 13.75 -38.25 23.92
C ALA A 117 13.64 -36.76 24.33
N PRO A 118 13.57 -36.42 25.63
CA PRO A 118 13.63 -35.03 26.07
C PRO A 118 14.97 -34.42 25.64
N PRO A 119 14.99 -33.12 25.25
CA PRO A 119 16.23 -32.45 24.84
C PRO A 119 17.27 -32.57 25.95
N ALA A 120 18.41 -33.19 25.64
CA ALA A 120 19.51 -33.33 26.57
C ALA A 120 20.19 -31.97 26.76
N ALA A 121 20.45 -31.61 28.02
CA ALA A 121 21.26 -30.44 28.33
C ALA A 121 22.73 -30.80 28.13
N THR A 122 23.36 -30.20 27.13
CA THR A 122 24.77 -30.40 26.78
C THR A 122 25.59 -29.24 27.34
N VAL A 123 26.78 -29.54 27.87
CA VAL A 123 27.73 -28.53 28.34
C VAL A 123 28.76 -28.29 27.23
N GLY A 124 29.02 -27.03 26.91
CA GLY A 124 30.03 -26.65 25.92
C GLY A 124 30.00 -25.14 25.64
N LEU A 125 30.53 -24.73 24.49
CA LEU A 125 30.60 -23.31 24.11
C LEU A 125 29.22 -22.82 23.62
N VAL A 126 28.64 -21.88 24.36
CA VAL A 126 27.39 -21.18 24.03
C VAL A 126 27.72 -20.01 23.11
N GLY A 127 26.92 -19.80 22.07
CA GLY A 127 27.13 -18.73 21.09
C GLY A 127 26.92 -17.34 21.68
N GLY A 128 27.90 -16.46 21.49
CA GLY A 128 27.83 -15.06 21.89
C GLY A 128 26.83 -14.26 21.07
N LEU A 129 26.22 -13.26 21.70
CA LEU A 129 25.39 -12.27 21.02
C LEU A 129 26.25 -11.43 20.06
N TRP A 130 25.70 -11.06 18.90
CA TRP A 130 26.27 -10.03 18.04
C TRP A 130 25.27 -8.90 17.78
N THR A 131 25.79 -7.72 17.46
CA THR A 131 24.99 -6.51 17.36
C THR A 131 24.53 -6.29 15.93
N GLN A 132 23.22 -6.44 15.72
CA GLN A 132 22.57 -6.15 14.45
C GLN A 132 22.40 -4.64 14.23
N THR A 133 22.69 -4.17 13.03
CA THR A 133 22.33 -2.83 12.56
C THR A 133 20.80 -2.68 12.47
N PHE A 134 20.33 -1.45 12.23
CA PHE A 134 18.91 -1.20 12.04
C PHE A 134 18.38 -1.92 10.79
N GLU A 135 19.16 -1.87 9.70
CA GLU A 135 18.85 -2.47 8.40
C GLU A 135 18.83 -4.00 8.48
N GLU A 136 19.81 -4.61 9.17
CA GLU A 136 19.83 -6.05 9.44
C GLU A 136 18.60 -6.48 10.24
N LEU A 137 18.28 -5.75 11.32
CA LEU A 137 17.11 -6.08 12.14
C LEU A 137 15.80 -5.92 11.36
N GLU A 138 15.65 -4.84 10.60
CA GLU A 138 14.45 -4.60 9.78
C GLU A 138 14.30 -5.69 8.71
N PHE A 139 15.37 -6.03 7.99
CA PHE A 139 15.37 -7.13 7.02
C PHE A 139 14.98 -8.46 7.70
N GLY A 140 15.59 -8.76 8.85
CA GLY A 140 15.30 -9.99 9.59
C GLY A 140 13.85 -10.13 10.02
N LEU A 141 13.23 -9.04 10.50
CA LEU A 141 11.81 -9.01 10.87
C LEU A 141 10.89 -9.21 9.67
N ARG A 142 11.17 -8.51 8.56
CA ARG A 142 10.41 -8.62 7.30
C ARG A 142 10.47 -10.03 6.75
N THR A 143 11.66 -10.61 6.69
CA THR A 143 11.90 -11.97 6.20
C THR A 143 11.26 -13.01 7.12
N ALA A 144 11.34 -12.85 8.44
CA ALA A 144 10.64 -13.72 9.39
C ALA A 144 9.12 -13.69 9.21
N TRP A 145 8.54 -12.52 8.92
CA TRP A 145 7.10 -12.41 8.66
C TRP A 145 6.70 -12.97 7.29
N LYS A 146 7.49 -12.74 6.24
CA LYS A 146 7.33 -13.37 4.92
C LYS A 146 7.28 -14.90 5.03
N HIS A 147 8.06 -15.48 5.94
CA HIS A 147 8.13 -16.92 6.20
C HIS A 147 7.16 -17.42 7.28
N ALA A 148 6.31 -16.54 7.83
CA ALA A 148 5.34 -16.91 8.86
C ALA A 148 4.24 -17.80 8.27
N ARG A 149 4.46 -19.11 8.35
CA ARG A 149 3.60 -20.16 7.76
C ARG A 149 2.13 -20.13 8.18
N LYS A 150 1.81 -19.45 9.29
CA LYS A 150 0.46 -19.30 9.86
C LYS A 150 -0.21 -17.96 9.55
N CYS A 151 0.47 -17.03 8.88
CA CYS A 151 -0.05 -15.69 8.60
C CYS A 151 -0.52 -15.58 7.14
N ILE A 152 -1.80 -15.30 6.95
CA ILE A 152 -2.40 -15.06 5.63
C ILE A 152 -2.03 -13.69 5.06
N MET A 153 -1.87 -12.67 5.91
CA MET A 153 -1.58 -11.27 5.53
C MET A 153 -0.10 -10.99 5.20
N ARG A 154 0.72 -12.04 5.00
CA ARG A 154 2.17 -11.91 4.84
C ARG A 154 2.63 -11.33 3.50
N SER A 155 1.72 -11.07 2.55
CA SER A 155 1.99 -10.27 1.35
C SER A 155 2.44 -8.84 1.69
N GLU A 156 2.04 -8.34 2.87
CA GLU A 156 2.35 -7.00 3.36
C GLU A 156 3.71 -6.89 4.06
N TYR A 157 4.54 -7.94 4.00
CA TYR A 157 5.81 -7.99 4.75
C TYR A 157 6.75 -6.81 4.46
N SER A 158 6.76 -6.30 3.23
CA SER A 158 7.56 -5.14 2.83
C SER A 158 7.14 -3.84 3.52
N ASN A 159 5.87 -3.75 3.95
CA ASN A 159 5.32 -2.59 4.66
C ASN A 159 5.55 -2.64 6.18
N LEU A 160 6.12 -3.73 6.70
CA LEU A 160 6.42 -3.87 8.12
C LEU A 160 7.45 -2.83 8.56
N ARG A 161 7.12 -2.08 9.60
CA ARG A 161 8.02 -1.11 10.24
C ARG A 161 8.70 -1.71 11.47
N LEU A 162 9.96 -1.34 11.65
CA LEU A 162 10.70 -1.57 12.88
C LEU A 162 10.58 -0.35 13.79
N CYS A 163 10.07 -0.55 15.01
CA CYS A 163 10.26 0.36 16.13
C CYS A 163 11.37 -0.19 17.03
N ASP A 164 12.58 0.35 16.90
CA ASP A 164 13.76 -0.12 17.63
C ASP A 164 13.80 0.42 19.06
N LEU A 165 13.47 -0.45 20.01
CA LEU A 165 13.44 -0.18 21.45
C LEU A 165 14.54 -0.96 22.19
N ARG A 166 15.62 -1.39 21.51
CA ARG A 166 16.71 -2.18 22.11
C ARG A 166 17.50 -1.42 23.18
N HIS A 167 17.30 -0.12 23.28
CA HIS A 167 17.85 0.74 24.32
C HIS A 167 17.01 0.75 25.62
N VAL A 168 15.77 0.24 25.60
CA VAL A 168 14.84 0.26 26.74
C VAL A 168 15.10 -0.95 27.65
N ARG A 169 15.58 -0.71 28.87
CA ARG A 169 16.08 -1.76 29.79
C ARG A 169 15.30 -1.92 31.09
N THR A 170 14.27 -1.12 31.35
CA THR A 170 13.47 -1.20 32.59
C THR A 170 12.01 -1.53 32.30
N SER A 171 11.38 -2.27 33.20
CA SER A 171 10.02 -2.83 33.06
C SER A 171 8.99 -1.73 32.89
N LYS A 172 9.09 -0.66 33.70
CA LYS A 172 8.22 0.51 33.59
C LYS A 172 8.38 1.21 32.23
N LYS A 173 9.62 1.45 31.79
CA LYS A 173 9.86 2.14 30.52
C LYS A 173 9.45 1.30 29.31
N MET A 174 9.55 -0.04 29.41
CA MET A 174 8.98 -0.93 28.40
C MET A 174 7.49 -0.65 28.18
N ALA A 175 6.70 -0.57 29.25
CA ALA A 175 5.27 -0.33 29.12
C ALA A 175 4.94 1.07 28.58
N GLU A 176 5.57 2.11 29.14
CA GLU A 176 5.35 3.50 28.72
C GLU A 176 5.65 3.70 27.24
N THR A 177 6.86 3.29 26.81
CA THR A 177 7.30 3.44 25.41
C THR A 177 6.47 2.56 24.48
N LEU A 178 6.07 1.36 24.91
CA LEU A 178 5.21 0.50 24.10
C LEU A 178 3.83 1.13 23.87
N ILE A 179 3.18 1.66 24.90
CA ILE A 179 1.85 2.29 24.76
C ILE A 179 1.92 3.51 23.84
N GLU A 180 2.96 4.34 23.99
CA GLU A 180 3.19 5.51 23.14
C GLU A 180 3.34 5.12 21.66
N ASN A 181 4.24 4.18 21.36
CA ASN A 181 4.49 3.75 19.99
C ASN A 181 3.35 2.88 19.43
N LEU A 182 2.58 2.18 20.27
CA LEU A 182 1.39 1.44 19.84
C LEU A 182 0.30 2.38 19.31
N ARG A 183 0.11 3.55 19.94
CA ARG A 183 -0.84 4.58 19.45
C ARG A 183 -0.43 5.14 18.09
N VAL A 184 0.88 5.37 17.93
CA VAL A 184 1.51 5.78 16.67
C VAL A 184 1.25 4.77 15.57
N ALA A 185 1.48 3.48 15.83
CA ALA A 185 1.27 2.43 14.86
C ALA A 185 -0.22 2.21 14.54
N TYR A 186 -1.09 2.36 15.55
CA TYR A 186 -2.54 2.29 15.39
C TYR A 186 -3.10 3.41 14.48
N ASN A 187 -2.52 4.61 14.54
CA ASN A 187 -2.75 5.70 13.58
C ASN A 187 -4.25 5.99 13.32
N SER A 188 -5.03 6.11 14.41
CA SER A 188 -6.48 6.39 14.37
C SER A 188 -7.30 5.42 13.50
N GLY A 189 -6.89 4.17 13.39
CA GLY A 189 -7.57 3.13 12.60
C GLY A 189 -6.89 2.79 11.28
N GLU A 190 -6.05 3.67 10.74
CA GLU A 190 -5.23 3.43 9.54
C GLU A 190 -3.90 2.75 9.90
N ILE A 191 -4.00 1.52 10.37
CA ILE A 191 -2.92 0.80 11.04
C ILE A 191 -1.69 0.61 10.13
N ASN A 192 -0.53 1.01 10.65
CA ASN A 192 0.78 0.73 10.08
C ASN A 192 1.39 -0.51 10.76
N PRO A 193 1.57 -1.64 10.06
CA PRO A 193 2.19 -2.84 10.64
C PRO A 193 3.54 -2.51 11.26
N THR A 194 3.70 -2.80 12.55
CA THR A 194 4.90 -2.41 13.29
C THR A 194 5.29 -3.50 14.28
N VAL A 195 6.58 -3.82 14.36
CA VAL A 195 7.18 -4.63 15.42
C VAL A 195 7.96 -3.72 16.37
N PHE A 196 7.71 -3.82 17.67
CA PHE A 196 8.43 -3.07 18.70
C PHE A 196 9.49 -3.97 19.33
N VAL A 197 10.76 -3.77 18.99
CA VAL A 197 11.83 -4.69 19.40
C VAL A 197 12.53 -4.20 20.66
N PHE A 198 12.35 -4.90 21.77
CA PHE A 198 13.11 -4.70 23.00
C PHE A 198 14.47 -5.40 22.93
N PRO A 199 15.38 -5.16 23.90
CA PRO A 199 16.71 -5.75 23.84
C PRO A 199 16.69 -7.28 23.63
N PRO A 200 17.67 -7.82 22.87
CA PRO A 200 17.84 -9.26 22.79
C PRO A 200 18.21 -9.83 24.16
N ARG A 201 17.93 -11.12 24.36
CA ARG A 201 18.36 -11.81 25.58
C ARG A 201 19.87 -12.00 25.63
N ASP A 202 20.40 -12.08 26.84
CA ASP A 202 21.78 -12.49 27.11
C ASP A 202 21.91 -14.04 27.28
N ILE A 203 23.15 -14.53 27.34
CA ILE A 203 23.49 -15.91 27.71
C ILE A 203 22.97 -16.21 29.11
N ASP A 204 22.41 -17.41 29.30
CA ASP A 204 21.76 -17.87 30.53
C ASP A 204 20.58 -17.01 31.00
N SER A 205 20.22 -16.01 30.20
CA SER A 205 19.08 -15.16 30.45
C SER A 205 17.84 -15.58 29.69
N ARG A 206 16.70 -15.22 30.29
CA ARG A 206 15.37 -15.35 29.71
C ARG A 206 15.02 -14.21 28.75
N GLY A 207 15.75 -13.09 28.80
CA GLY A 207 15.43 -11.84 28.09
C GLY A 207 14.24 -11.07 28.67
N PRO A 208 13.91 -9.90 28.10
CA PRO A 208 12.67 -9.18 28.44
C PRO A 208 11.44 -9.99 28.01
N MET A 209 10.32 -9.84 28.73
CA MET A 209 9.05 -10.51 28.45
C MET A 209 7.83 -9.63 28.70
N ILE A 210 6.71 -10.00 28.09
CA ILE A 210 5.38 -9.41 28.30
C ILE A 210 4.41 -10.52 28.71
N TRP A 211 3.62 -10.31 29.77
CA TRP A 211 2.67 -11.33 30.23
C TRP A 211 1.42 -11.37 29.36
N ASN A 212 0.97 -10.25 28.80
CA ASN A 212 -0.20 -10.25 27.95
C ASN A 212 0.04 -11.13 26.71
N SER A 213 -0.99 -11.86 26.26
CA SER A 213 -0.96 -12.58 24.98
C SER A 213 -1.10 -11.63 23.80
N GLN A 214 -2.04 -10.70 23.96
CA GLN A 214 -2.24 -9.55 23.10
C GLN A 214 -2.25 -8.27 23.96
N LEU A 215 -1.65 -7.20 23.47
CA LEU A 215 -1.59 -5.92 24.19
C LEU A 215 -2.99 -5.34 24.41
N LEU A 216 -3.88 -5.50 23.44
CA LEU A 216 -5.28 -5.12 23.55
C LEU A 216 -6.11 -6.39 23.75
N SER A 217 -6.49 -6.68 24.98
CA SER A 217 -7.30 -7.87 25.32
C SER A 217 -8.22 -7.60 26.50
N PHE A 218 -9.36 -8.30 26.51
CA PHE A 218 -10.35 -8.19 27.58
C PHE A 218 -10.05 -9.17 28.73
N ALA A 219 -10.39 -8.77 29.95
CA ALA A 219 -10.32 -9.61 31.13
C ALA A 219 -11.34 -10.77 31.06
N GLY A 220 -11.05 -11.84 31.79
CA GLY A 220 -11.95 -12.98 31.98
C GLY A 220 -12.13 -13.25 33.48
N TYR A 221 -13.35 -13.14 33.98
CA TYR A 221 -13.65 -13.32 35.40
C TYR A 221 -14.52 -14.57 35.61
N GLN A 222 -13.96 -15.57 36.29
CA GLN A 222 -14.75 -16.71 36.75
C GLN A 222 -15.68 -16.27 37.89
N GLN A 223 -16.98 -16.54 37.71
CA GLN A 223 -18.03 -16.23 38.67
C GLN A 223 -18.24 -17.39 39.66
N SER A 224 -18.92 -17.12 40.77
CA SER A 224 -19.22 -18.13 41.80
C SER A 224 -20.08 -19.30 41.29
N ASN A 225 -20.91 -19.07 40.28
CA ASN A 225 -21.75 -20.09 39.64
C ASN A 225 -21.03 -20.86 38.53
N GLY A 226 -19.71 -20.68 38.38
CA GLY A 226 -18.90 -21.35 37.35
C GLY A 226 -18.95 -20.70 35.96
N THR A 227 -19.82 -19.72 35.72
CA THR A 227 -19.82 -18.97 34.44
C THR A 227 -18.65 -18.00 34.36
N ILE A 228 -18.34 -17.54 33.15
CA ILE A 228 -17.25 -16.58 32.93
C ILE A 228 -17.85 -15.28 32.38
N LEU A 229 -17.44 -14.15 32.96
CA LEU A 229 -17.72 -12.81 32.47
C LEU A 229 -16.50 -12.28 31.70
N GLY A 230 -16.70 -11.79 30.48
CA GLY A 230 -15.61 -11.34 29.61
C GLY A 230 -15.03 -12.47 28.77
N ASP A 231 -13.72 -12.47 28.52
CA ASP A 231 -13.08 -13.44 27.62
C ASP A 231 -12.54 -14.68 28.37
N PRO A 232 -13.11 -15.88 28.14
CA PRO A 232 -12.63 -17.12 28.77
C PRO A 232 -11.16 -17.44 28.49
N ALA A 233 -10.62 -17.02 27.34
CA ALA A 233 -9.22 -17.27 27.00
C ALA A 233 -8.24 -16.57 27.94
N ASN A 234 -8.68 -15.54 28.66
CA ASN A 234 -7.82 -14.69 29.49
C ASN A 234 -8.03 -14.89 31.00
N VAL A 235 -8.79 -15.90 31.46
CA VAL A 235 -9.04 -16.11 32.89
C VAL A 235 -7.73 -16.33 33.68
N GLU A 236 -6.84 -17.21 33.20
CA GLU A 236 -5.55 -17.46 33.88
C GLU A 236 -4.69 -16.20 33.94
N LEU A 237 -4.63 -15.44 32.84
CA LEU A 237 -3.90 -14.17 32.76
C LEU A 237 -4.50 -13.13 33.71
N THR A 238 -5.83 -12.99 33.71
CA THR A 238 -6.56 -12.04 34.56
C THR A 238 -6.28 -12.32 36.03
N ASN A 239 -6.37 -13.59 36.45
CA ASN A 239 -6.07 -13.98 37.82
C ASN A 239 -4.61 -13.70 38.19
N ALA A 240 -3.66 -14.00 37.30
CA ALA A 240 -2.25 -13.71 37.55
C ALA A 240 -1.98 -12.20 37.68
N ILE A 241 -2.66 -11.36 36.91
CA ILE A 241 -2.54 -9.89 36.97
C ILE A 241 -3.18 -9.35 38.26
N ILE A 242 -4.31 -9.91 38.71
CA ILE A 242 -4.93 -9.59 40.01
C ILE A 242 -3.99 -10.00 41.16
N GLU A 243 -3.42 -11.20 41.12
CA GLU A 243 -2.44 -11.69 42.10
C GLU A 243 -1.19 -10.80 42.17
N LEU A 244 -0.80 -10.21 41.04
CA LEU A 244 0.33 -9.29 40.97
C LEU A 244 0.00 -7.92 41.61
N GLY A 245 -1.28 -7.57 41.73
CA GLY A 245 -1.74 -6.35 42.41
C GLY A 245 -2.72 -5.49 41.62
N TRP A 246 -3.19 -5.93 40.44
CA TRP A 246 -4.22 -5.21 39.71
C TRP A 246 -5.55 -5.25 40.46
N THR A 247 -6.22 -4.10 40.54
CA THR A 247 -7.57 -4.00 41.09
C THR A 247 -8.56 -3.85 39.94
N PRO A 248 -9.37 -4.89 39.62
CA PRO A 248 -10.37 -4.79 38.56
C PRO A 248 -11.36 -3.66 38.82
N PRO A 249 -12.03 -3.13 37.77
CA PRO A 249 -13.10 -2.15 37.92
C PRO A 249 -14.14 -2.58 38.95
N ARG A 250 -14.65 -1.62 39.74
CA ARG A 250 -15.69 -1.86 40.75
C ARG A 250 -16.93 -2.52 40.14
N PHE A 251 -17.31 -2.08 38.94
CA PHE A 251 -18.34 -2.71 38.13
C PHE A 251 -17.67 -3.41 36.96
N ARG A 252 -17.52 -4.72 37.09
CA ARG A 252 -16.90 -5.55 36.06
C ARG A 252 -17.84 -5.69 34.87
N SER A 253 -17.29 -5.60 33.68
CA SER A 253 -18.01 -5.78 32.43
C SER A 253 -17.35 -6.85 31.56
N GLN A 254 -18.04 -7.27 30.49
CA GLN A 254 -17.48 -8.18 29.50
C GLN A 254 -16.33 -7.55 28.69
N TRP A 255 -16.22 -6.21 28.71
CA TRP A 255 -15.33 -5.43 27.85
C TRP A 255 -14.25 -4.69 28.64
N ASP A 256 -13.94 -5.15 29.86
CA ASP A 256 -12.87 -4.57 30.67
C ASP A 256 -11.51 -4.89 30.05
N LEU A 257 -10.77 -3.88 29.60
CA LEU A 257 -9.41 -4.06 29.08
C LEU A 257 -8.45 -4.47 30.19
N LEU A 258 -7.59 -5.45 29.92
CA LEU A 258 -6.49 -5.80 30.81
C LEU A 258 -5.38 -4.73 30.75
N PRO A 259 -4.72 -4.42 31.89
CA PRO A 259 -3.50 -3.63 31.87
C PRO A 259 -2.36 -4.41 31.21
N LEU A 260 -1.33 -3.70 30.77
CA LEU A 260 -0.09 -4.31 30.31
C LEU A 260 0.78 -4.73 31.49
N VAL A 261 1.39 -5.89 31.40
CA VAL A 261 2.40 -6.35 32.35
C VAL A 261 3.69 -6.66 31.62
N THR A 262 4.67 -5.77 31.78
CA THR A 262 6.00 -5.84 31.18
C THR A 262 7.03 -6.25 32.23
N MET A 263 8.00 -7.06 31.83
CA MET A 263 9.06 -7.57 32.70
C MET A 263 10.39 -7.48 31.95
N ALA A 264 11.15 -6.44 32.23
CA ALA A 264 12.51 -6.33 31.73
C ALA A 264 13.40 -7.41 32.32
N GLU A 265 14.52 -7.64 31.68
CA GLU A 265 15.50 -8.60 32.15
C GLU A 265 16.05 -8.20 33.51
N GLY A 266 16.11 -9.15 34.45
CA GLY A 266 16.58 -8.90 35.82
C GLY A 266 15.60 -8.14 36.73
N GLU A 267 14.53 -7.54 36.20
CA GLU A 267 13.56 -6.75 36.97
C GLU A 267 12.26 -7.49 37.29
N GLU A 268 11.46 -6.90 38.18
CA GLU A 268 10.11 -7.35 38.53
C GLU A 268 9.07 -6.90 37.48
N PRO A 269 8.00 -7.68 37.26
CA PRO A 269 6.92 -7.29 36.36
C PRO A 269 6.19 -6.03 36.86
N VAL A 270 5.91 -5.10 35.95
CA VAL A 270 5.20 -3.84 36.25
C VAL A 270 3.85 -3.82 35.54
N ILE A 271 2.79 -3.53 36.30
CA ILE A 271 1.44 -3.32 35.79
C ILE A 271 1.28 -1.88 35.32
N THR A 272 0.85 -1.68 34.08
CA THR A 272 0.59 -0.37 33.49
C THR A 272 -0.78 -0.37 32.82
N GLU A 273 -1.68 0.50 33.29
CA GLU A 273 -3.01 0.65 32.71
C GLU A 273 -2.96 1.22 31.30
N LEU A 274 -3.79 0.70 30.42
CA LEU A 274 -3.99 1.28 29.10
C LEU A 274 -4.84 2.56 29.22
N PRO A 275 -4.44 3.66 28.56
CA PRO A 275 -5.25 4.86 28.58
C PRO A 275 -6.60 4.61 27.87
N LYS A 276 -7.71 4.94 28.55
CA LYS A 276 -9.08 4.56 28.14
C LYS A 276 -9.46 5.00 26.72
N ASP A 277 -8.97 6.17 26.30
CA ASP A 277 -9.34 6.77 25.01
C ASP A 277 -8.32 6.48 23.90
N ALA A 278 -7.25 5.73 24.20
CA ALA A 278 -6.18 5.46 23.24
C ALA A 278 -6.62 4.52 22.11
N PHE A 279 -7.48 3.55 22.43
CA PHE A 279 -7.91 2.50 21.52
C PHE A 279 -9.43 2.28 21.67
N PRO A 280 -10.25 3.18 21.09
CA PRO A 280 -11.70 3.06 21.17
C PRO A 280 -12.18 1.69 20.68
N LEU A 281 -13.05 1.05 21.46
CA LEU A 281 -13.63 -0.23 21.07
C LEU A 281 -14.57 -0.03 19.88
N VAL A 282 -14.53 -0.95 18.92
CA VAL A 282 -15.47 -0.98 17.80
C VAL A 282 -16.77 -1.64 18.28
N HIS A 283 -17.88 -0.93 18.17
CA HIS A 283 -19.21 -1.43 18.50
C HIS A 283 -19.78 -2.22 17.33
N ILE A 284 -20.18 -3.47 17.56
CA ILE A 284 -20.68 -4.35 16.50
C ILE A 284 -22.18 -4.07 16.28
N ARG A 285 -22.50 -3.64 15.07
CA ARG A 285 -23.81 -3.19 14.60
C ARG A 285 -24.14 -3.84 13.27
N HIS A 286 -25.43 -3.97 12.98
CA HIS A 286 -25.89 -4.57 11.73
C HIS A 286 -26.88 -3.66 10.99
N PRO A 287 -26.62 -3.27 9.74
CA PRO A 287 -27.45 -2.31 9.01
C PRO A 287 -28.84 -2.84 8.64
N LYS A 288 -29.04 -4.17 8.60
CA LYS A 288 -30.34 -4.79 8.28
C LYS A 288 -31.04 -5.41 9.49
N HIS A 289 -30.35 -5.52 10.62
CA HIS A 289 -30.82 -6.14 11.86
C HIS A 289 -30.42 -5.25 13.04
N PRO A 290 -31.01 -4.04 13.15
CA PRO A 290 -30.64 -3.08 14.19
C PRO A 290 -30.80 -3.64 15.62
N GLU A 291 -31.65 -4.65 15.80
CA GLU A 291 -31.86 -5.36 17.06
C GLU A 291 -30.58 -6.00 17.60
N LEU A 292 -29.62 -6.36 16.73
CA LEU A 292 -28.33 -6.94 17.15
C LEU A 292 -27.54 -5.97 18.05
N GLU A 293 -27.69 -4.65 17.89
CA GLU A 293 -27.02 -3.65 18.74
C GLU A 293 -27.40 -3.79 20.22
N THR A 294 -28.58 -4.34 20.53
CA THR A 294 -29.03 -4.58 21.91
C THR A 294 -28.15 -5.57 22.67
N LEU A 295 -27.41 -6.44 21.97
CA LEU A 295 -26.46 -7.38 22.55
C LEU A 295 -25.20 -6.68 23.09
N GLY A 296 -24.95 -5.43 22.67
CA GLY A 296 -23.83 -4.62 23.16
C GLY A 296 -22.45 -5.22 22.84
N LEU A 297 -22.35 -6.00 21.76
CA LEU A 297 -21.12 -6.64 21.29
C LEU A 297 -20.08 -5.58 20.87
N ARG A 298 -18.82 -5.79 21.26
CA ARG A 298 -17.71 -4.89 20.95
C ARG A 298 -16.44 -5.68 20.67
N TRP A 299 -15.46 -5.05 20.03
CA TRP A 299 -14.13 -5.62 19.94
C TRP A 299 -13.04 -4.54 20.01
N VAL A 300 -11.82 -4.95 20.36
CA VAL A 300 -10.64 -4.09 20.29
C VAL A 300 -10.32 -3.75 18.83
N PRO A 301 -9.76 -2.57 18.52
CA PRO A 301 -9.66 -2.11 17.14
C PRO A 301 -8.48 -2.72 16.37
N ALA A 302 -7.50 -3.34 17.03
CA ALA A 302 -6.34 -3.93 16.35
C ALA A 302 -5.79 -5.17 17.09
N PRO A 303 -5.33 -6.21 16.38
CA PRO A 303 -4.55 -7.29 16.96
C PRO A 303 -3.13 -6.81 17.25
N ALA A 304 -2.69 -6.98 18.49
CA ALA A 304 -1.34 -6.62 18.93
C ALA A 304 -0.70 -7.79 19.69
N LEU A 305 -0.05 -8.71 18.99
CA LEU A 305 0.53 -9.94 19.55
C LEU A 305 1.79 -9.64 20.36
N SER A 306 1.97 -10.28 21.52
CA SER A 306 3.12 -10.01 22.40
C SER A 306 3.80 -11.24 23.01
N ARG A 307 3.23 -12.45 22.86
CA ARG A 307 3.82 -13.73 23.32
C ARG A 307 4.68 -14.44 22.25
N LEU A 308 5.07 -13.75 21.18
CA LEU A 308 5.98 -14.25 20.16
C LEU A 308 7.31 -13.49 20.24
N GLY A 309 8.40 -14.16 19.84
CA GLY A 309 9.71 -13.54 19.70
C GLY A 309 10.33 -13.89 18.34
N PHE A 310 11.53 -13.37 18.08
CA PHE A 310 12.22 -13.54 16.81
C PHE A 310 13.60 -14.16 17.02
N SER A 311 13.97 -15.08 16.13
CA SER A 311 15.33 -15.63 15.98
C SER A 311 15.89 -15.12 14.66
N ILE A 312 16.85 -14.19 14.71
CA ILE A 312 17.41 -13.50 13.53
C ILE A 312 18.92 -13.65 13.58
N GLY A 313 19.50 -14.44 12.67
CA GLY A 313 20.95 -14.67 12.62
C GLY A 313 21.54 -15.21 13.93
N GLY A 314 20.79 -16.03 14.66
CA GLY A 314 21.17 -16.54 15.99
C GLY A 314 20.90 -15.58 17.16
N VAL A 315 20.52 -14.32 16.91
CA VAL A 315 20.09 -13.36 17.93
C VAL A 315 18.63 -13.61 18.30
N GLN A 316 18.35 -13.72 19.60
CA GLN A 316 17.00 -13.99 20.10
C GLN A 316 16.36 -12.75 20.74
N TYR A 317 15.30 -12.25 20.13
CA TYR A 317 14.45 -11.16 20.64
C TYR A 317 13.20 -11.74 21.29
N THR A 318 13.17 -11.79 22.62
CA THR A 318 12.07 -12.41 23.37
C THR A 318 10.87 -11.46 23.52
N ALA A 319 11.09 -10.16 23.74
CA ALA A 319 10.00 -9.18 23.71
C ALA A 319 10.01 -8.39 22.40
N ALA A 320 9.20 -8.82 21.45
CA ALA A 320 9.05 -8.16 20.15
C ALA A 320 7.58 -8.10 19.73
N PRO A 321 6.71 -7.38 20.47
CA PRO A 321 5.30 -7.31 20.12
C PRO A 321 5.07 -6.73 18.72
N PHE A 322 4.02 -7.22 18.06
CA PHE A 322 3.65 -6.88 16.69
C PHE A 322 2.20 -6.39 16.65
N ILE A 323 1.96 -5.26 16.00
CA ILE A 323 0.61 -4.78 15.67
C ILE A 323 0.35 -4.92 14.17
N GLY A 324 -0.83 -5.45 13.84
CA GLY A 324 -1.39 -5.49 12.49
C GLY A 324 -2.86 -5.06 12.54
N TRP A 325 -3.66 -5.49 11.56
CA TRP A 325 -5.11 -5.32 11.54
C TRP A 325 -5.81 -6.69 11.53
N PHE A 326 -7.07 -6.71 11.93
CA PHE A 326 -7.86 -7.94 11.95
C PHE A 326 -8.32 -8.37 10.56
N MET A 327 -8.47 -9.67 10.37
CA MET A 327 -9.38 -10.26 9.40
C MET A 327 -10.75 -10.50 10.05
N ASP A 328 -11.84 -10.28 9.30
CA ASP A 328 -13.23 -10.43 9.77
C ASP A 328 -13.48 -11.74 10.56
N ALA A 329 -13.03 -12.88 10.04
CA ALA A 329 -13.26 -14.19 10.64
C ALA A 329 -12.53 -14.37 11.98
N GLU A 330 -11.45 -13.63 12.26
CA GLU A 330 -10.82 -13.66 13.58
C GLU A 330 -11.78 -13.20 14.67
N ILE A 331 -12.66 -12.26 14.35
CA ILE A 331 -13.63 -11.71 15.30
C ILE A 331 -14.98 -12.39 15.15
N GLY A 332 -15.59 -12.32 13.97
CA GLY A 332 -16.97 -12.74 13.73
C GLY A 332 -17.20 -14.25 13.74
N VAL A 333 -16.14 -15.04 13.47
CA VAL A 333 -16.21 -16.51 13.44
C VAL A 333 -15.50 -17.14 14.64
N ARG A 334 -14.39 -16.54 15.11
CA ARG A 334 -13.63 -17.08 16.25
C ARG A 334 -13.99 -16.37 17.55
N ASN A 335 -13.53 -15.13 17.75
CA ASN A 335 -13.57 -14.49 19.06
C ASN A 335 -15.01 -14.33 19.62
N LEU A 336 -15.94 -13.85 18.81
CA LEU A 336 -17.32 -13.63 19.24
C LEU A 336 -18.17 -14.91 19.17
N ALA A 337 -17.85 -15.83 18.25
CA ALA A 337 -18.72 -16.96 17.92
C ALA A 337 -18.31 -18.31 18.53
N ASP A 338 -17.02 -18.59 18.77
CA ASP A 338 -16.58 -19.87 19.35
C ASP A 338 -17.26 -20.10 20.72
N SER A 339 -17.74 -21.33 20.94
CA SER A 339 -18.45 -21.70 22.18
C SER A 339 -17.59 -21.65 23.44
N PHE A 340 -16.27 -21.76 23.27
CA PHE A 340 -15.26 -21.63 24.33
C PHE A 340 -14.69 -20.20 24.44
N ARG A 341 -15.29 -19.23 23.73
CA ARG A 341 -14.99 -17.79 23.81
C ARG A 341 -16.25 -17.04 24.23
N TYR A 342 -16.72 -16.06 23.47
CA TYR A 342 -17.91 -15.28 23.84
C TYR A 342 -19.23 -16.00 23.55
N ASN A 343 -19.22 -17.04 22.70
CA ASN A 343 -20.40 -17.84 22.36
C ASN A 343 -21.66 -17.00 22.01
N ALA A 344 -21.50 -15.97 21.18
CA ALA A 344 -22.57 -15.02 20.89
C ALA A 344 -23.65 -15.55 19.93
N LEU A 345 -23.39 -16.65 19.21
CA LEU A 345 -24.28 -17.13 18.13
C LEU A 345 -25.72 -17.40 18.57
N PRO A 346 -26.01 -18.05 19.73
CA PRO A 346 -27.39 -18.24 20.18
C PRO A 346 -28.13 -16.92 20.42
N GLN A 347 -27.44 -15.92 20.97
CA GLN A 347 -28.02 -14.59 21.24
C GLN A 347 -28.24 -13.82 19.94
N VAL A 348 -27.30 -13.90 18.99
CA VAL A 348 -27.45 -13.32 17.65
C VAL A 348 -28.63 -13.94 16.91
N ALA A 349 -28.76 -15.27 16.92
CA ALA A 349 -29.86 -15.98 16.28
C ALA A 349 -31.22 -15.51 16.81
N LYS A 350 -31.34 -15.34 18.13
CA LYS A 350 -32.55 -14.80 18.75
C LYS A 350 -32.78 -13.33 18.40
N ALA A 351 -31.76 -12.48 18.46
CA ALA A 351 -31.87 -11.05 18.21
C ALA A 351 -32.34 -10.74 16.78
N ILE A 352 -31.90 -11.51 15.79
CA ILE A 352 -32.28 -11.32 14.38
C ILE A 352 -33.53 -12.13 13.97
N GLY A 353 -34.19 -12.80 14.93
CA GLY A 353 -35.46 -13.50 14.71
C GLY A 353 -35.35 -14.85 13.99
N LEU A 354 -34.24 -15.58 14.14
CA LEU A 354 -34.12 -16.96 13.61
C LEU A 354 -34.72 -18.02 14.51
N VAL A 355 -34.90 -17.73 15.80
CA VAL A 355 -35.42 -18.67 16.80
C VAL A 355 -36.14 -17.91 17.93
N ASP A 356 -37.27 -18.44 18.39
CA ASP A 356 -38.06 -17.86 19.49
C ASP A 356 -37.63 -18.38 20.88
N GLY A 357 -37.01 -19.56 20.93
CA GLY A 357 -36.57 -20.25 22.15
C GLY A 357 -35.06 -20.46 22.27
N ASP A 358 -34.67 -21.44 23.10
CA ASP A 358 -33.27 -21.85 23.22
C ASP A 358 -32.84 -22.65 21.98
N VAL A 359 -31.70 -22.29 21.40
CA VAL A 359 -31.16 -22.92 20.19
C VAL A 359 -30.78 -24.39 20.44
N ASP A 360 -30.48 -24.76 21.69
CA ASP A 360 -30.09 -26.12 22.06
C ASP A 360 -31.29 -27.08 22.12
N ASN A 361 -32.53 -26.57 22.12
CA ASN A 361 -33.74 -27.38 22.06
C ASN A 361 -34.16 -27.74 20.62
N LEU A 362 -33.52 -27.16 19.61
CA LEU A 362 -33.82 -27.42 18.20
C LEU A 362 -33.27 -28.78 17.76
N PRO A 363 -33.93 -29.47 16.79
CA PRO A 363 -33.34 -30.60 16.10
C PRO A 363 -31.97 -30.25 15.50
N ASP A 364 -31.03 -31.20 15.45
CA ASP A 364 -29.64 -30.95 15.05
C ASP A 364 -29.48 -30.22 13.71
N TYR A 365 -30.31 -30.56 12.72
CA TYR A 365 -30.26 -29.95 11.39
C TYR A 365 -30.76 -28.50 11.39
N GLU A 366 -31.77 -28.17 12.19
CA GLU A 366 -32.27 -26.80 12.34
C GLU A 366 -31.27 -25.97 13.13
N ARG A 367 -30.71 -26.54 14.22
CA ARG A 367 -29.66 -25.90 15.01
C ARG A 367 -28.45 -25.55 14.12
N LEU A 368 -28.01 -26.47 13.27
CA LEU A 368 -26.94 -26.21 12.29
C LEU A 368 -27.30 -25.05 11.37
N ALA A 369 -28.49 -25.05 10.78
CA ALA A 369 -28.92 -24.01 9.85
C ALA A 369 -29.02 -22.63 10.52
N VAL A 370 -29.61 -22.57 11.71
CA VAL A 370 -29.78 -21.34 12.50
C VAL A 370 -28.44 -20.76 12.91
N LEU A 371 -27.55 -21.58 13.49
CA LEU A 371 -26.23 -21.12 13.92
C LEU A 371 -25.35 -20.71 12.73
N SER A 372 -25.43 -21.41 11.60
CA SER A 372 -24.71 -21.04 10.37
C SER A 372 -25.17 -19.67 9.84
N ARG A 373 -26.49 -19.41 9.84
CA ARG A 373 -27.05 -18.12 9.44
C ARG A 373 -26.68 -17.01 10.42
N ALA A 374 -26.76 -17.26 11.72
CA ALA A 374 -26.35 -16.30 12.74
C ALA A 374 -24.85 -15.94 12.62
N GLN A 375 -23.99 -16.92 12.35
CA GLN A 375 -22.56 -16.68 12.12
C GLN A 375 -22.30 -15.82 10.88
N LEU A 376 -23.02 -16.06 9.79
CA LEU A 376 -22.94 -15.26 8.57
C LEU A 376 -23.25 -13.78 8.87
N GLU A 377 -24.38 -13.51 9.53
CA GLU A 377 -24.79 -12.14 9.87
C GLU A 377 -23.85 -11.48 10.88
N LEU A 378 -23.31 -12.23 11.86
CA LEU A 378 -22.32 -11.72 12.81
C LEU A 378 -20.99 -11.36 12.13
N ASN A 379 -20.51 -12.17 11.19
CA ASN A 379 -19.30 -11.88 10.44
C ASN A 379 -19.48 -10.64 9.55
N TYR A 380 -20.63 -10.50 8.89
CA TYR A 380 -20.98 -9.30 8.13
C TYR A 380 -21.09 -8.06 9.04
N ALA A 381 -21.78 -8.16 10.18
CA ALA A 381 -21.89 -7.08 11.17
C ALA A 381 -20.51 -6.60 11.62
N THR A 382 -19.60 -7.53 11.87
CA THR A 382 -18.23 -7.27 12.29
C THR A 382 -17.49 -6.43 11.25
N TYR A 383 -17.43 -6.90 10.00
CA TYR A 383 -16.74 -6.18 8.93
C TYR A 383 -17.35 -4.80 8.68
N TRP A 384 -18.67 -4.71 8.61
CA TRP A 384 -19.38 -3.46 8.42
C TRP A 384 -19.06 -2.44 9.52
N SER A 385 -19.04 -2.89 10.77
CA SER A 385 -18.79 -2.03 11.94
C SER A 385 -17.38 -1.47 11.96
N PHE A 386 -16.38 -2.27 11.61
CA PHE A 386 -14.99 -1.80 11.50
C PHE A 386 -14.84 -0.76 10.38
N ALA A 387 -15.49 -0.98 9.23
CA ALA A 387 -15.52 -0.01 8.14
C ALA A 387 -16.18 1.31 8.56
N GLN A 388 -17.29 1.27 9.29
CA GLN A 388 -17.95 2.49 9.81
C GLN A 388 -17.10 3.21 10.88
N ALA A 389 -16.32 2.46 11.65
CA ALA A 389 -15.42 3.03 12.65
C ALA A 389 -14.14 3.62 12.04
N GLY A 390 -13.92 3.51 10.73
CA GLY A 390 -12.69 3.95 10.07
C GLY A 390 -11.46 3.15 10.50
N VAL A 391 -11.66 1.88 10.91
CA VAL A 391 -10.59 1.00 11.39
C VAL A 391 -10.30 -0.06 10.33
N ARG A 392 -9.02 -0.18 9.94
CA ARG A 392 -8.57 -1.14 8.93
C ARG A 392 -8.93 -2.57 9.33
N MET A 393 -9.53 -3.30 8.38
CA MET A 393 -9.86 -4.72 8.48
C MET A 393 -9.81 -5.35 7.08
N SER A 394 -9.42 -6.62 6.99
CA SER A 394 -9.49 -7.41 5.76
C SER A 394 -10.65 -8.39 5.82
N ASP A 395 -11.31 -8.64 4.70
CA ASP A 395 -12.25 -9.75 4.58
C ASP A 395 -11.51 -11.05 4.22
N SER A 396 -12.06 -12.18 4.64
CA SER A 396 -11.41 -13.48 4.48
C SER A 396 -11.25 -13.94 3.02
N LEU A 397 -12.10 -13.47 2.09
CA LEU A 397 -11.99 -13.82 0.67
C LEU A 397 -10.87 -13.04 0.00
N GLY A 398 -10.84 -11.72 0.19
CA GLY A 398 -9.80 -10.84 -0.33
C GLY A 398 -8.42 -11.16 0.24
N ALA A 399 -8.33 -11.44 1.55
CA ALA A 399 -7.08 -11.87 2.18
C ALA A 399 -6.54 -13.18 1.57
N ALA A 400 -7.44 -14.15 1.31
CA ALA A 400 -7.06 -15.42 0.70
C ALA A 400 -6.61 -15.27 -0.76
N GLU A 401 -7.23 -14.39 -1.54
CA GLU A 401 -6.83 -14.09 -2.91
C GLU A 401 -5.47 -13.38 -2.97
N GLN A 402 -5.24 -12.39 -2.11
CA GLN A 402 -3.95 -11.69 -2.01
C GLN A 402 -2.82 -12.63 -1.61
N PHE A 403 -3.05 -13.48 -0.61
CA PHE A 403 -2.09 -14.52 -0.24
C PHE A 403 -1.80 -15.44 -1.42
N ALA A 404 -2.86 -15.87 -2.11
CA ALA A 404 -2.79 -16.80 -3.20
C ALA A 404 -1.90 -16.29 -4.35
N GLN A 405 -2.11 -15.03 -4.73
CA GLN A 405 -1.31 -14.37 -5.74
C GLN A 405 0.16 -14.25 -5.30
N PHE A 406 0.40 -13.81 -4.06
CA PHE A 406 1.75 -13.67 -3.52
C PHE A 406 2.55 -14.98 -3.51
N ASP A 407 1.89 -16.10 -3.17
CA ASP A 407 2.51 -17.42 -3.20
C ASP A 407 2.75 -17.94 -4.63
N ASP A 408 1.86 -17.65 -5.58
CA ASP A 408 2.06 -18.00 -6.99
C ASP A 408 3.23 -17.21 -7.61
N GLU A 409 3.36 -15.92 -7.29
CA GLU A 409 4.49 -15.07 -7.69
C GLU A 409 5.81 -15.59 -7.09
N HIS A 410 5.79 -16.00 -5.81
CA HIS A 410 6.97 -16.59 -5.18
C HIS A 410 7.40 -17.90 -5.88
N LEU A 411 6.45 -18.78 -6.18
CA LEU A 411 6.70 -20.02 -6.93
C LEU A 411 7.28 -19.72 -8.31
N MET A 412 6.72 -18.76 -9.04
CA MET A 412 7.18 -18.39 -10.38
C MET A 412 8.62 -17.87 -10.35
N ASN A 413 8.98 -17.07 -9.35
CA ASN A 413 10.29 -16.43 -9.26
C ASN A 413 11.38 -17.35 -8.67
N ASN A 414 11.02 -18.28 -7.78
CA ASN A 414 11.99 -19.06 -7.00
C ASN A 414 11.94 -20.57 -7.29
N GLY A 415 10.92 -21.04 -8.01
CA GLY A 415 10.74 -22.46 -8.31
C GLY A 415 10.27 -23.30 -7.12
N PHE A 416 9.73 -22.70 -6.07
CA PHE A 416 9.09 -23.38 -4.93
C PHE A 416 8.09 -22.46 -4.21
N ARG A 417 7.10 -23.04 -3.52
CA ARG A 417 6.05 -22.31 -2.78
C ARG A 417 6.52 -21.80 -1.41
N LEU A 418 5.85 -20.77 -0.89
CA LEU A 418 6.10 -20.26 0.47
C LEU A 418 5.74 -21.30 1.55
N PRO A 419 6.43 -21.27 2.72
CA PRO A 419 6.14 -22.18 3.80
C PRO A 419 4.70 -21.96 4.29
N SER A 420 3.93 -23.05 4.40
CA SER A 420 2.49 -22.95 4.62
C SER A 420 1.99 -23.98 5.62
N ASP A 421 1.20 -23.51 6.59
CA ASP A 421 0.43 -24.34 7.50
C ASP A 421 -1.06 -24.23 7.12
N PRO A 422 -1.61 -25.20 6.36
CA PRO A 422 -2.93 -25.06 5.75
C PRO A 422 -4.06 -24.96 6.78
N TYR A 423 -3.87 -25.51 7.99
CA TYR A 423 -4.87 -25.42 9.07
C TYR A 423 -5.00 -24.01 9.66
N TRP A 424 -3.98 -23.16 9.45
CA TRP A 424 -3.98 -21.77 9.90
C TRP A 424 -4.27 -20.79 8.77
N LEU A 425 -3.76 -21.08 7.56
CA LEU A 425 -3.93 -20.18 6.42
C LEU A 425 -5.33 -20.20 5.84
N ALA A 426 -6.06 -21.32 5.94
CA ALA A 426 -7.47 -21.35 5.56
C ALA A 426 -8.31 -20.71 6.68
N PRO A 427 -8.99 -19.57 6.43
CA PRO A 427 -9.98 -19.02 7.35
C PRO A 427 -11.04 -20.07 7.70
N PRO A 428 -11.62 -20.00 8.91
CA PRO A 428 -12.52 -21.00 9.49
C PRO A 428 -13.90 -21.10 8.83
N GLN A 429 -14.08 -20.53 7.64
CA GLN A 429 -15.32 -20.55 6.85
C GLN A 429 -15.34 -21.70 5.82
N GLY A 430 -14.27 -22.47 5.74
CA GLY A 430 -14.22 -23.72 4.96
C GLY A 430 -14.01 -23.49 3.46
N SER A 431 -14.63 -24.35 2.64
CA SER A 431 -14.35 -24.48 1.20
C SER A 431 -14.80 -23.30 0.33
N ILE A 432 -15.51 -22.33 0.89
CA ILE A 432 -15.80 -21.07 0.20
C ILE A 432 -14.53 -20.21 0.05
N ILE A 433 -13.54 -20.41 0.92
CA ILE A 433 -12.25 -19.70 0.82
C ILE A 433 -11.40 -20.39 -0.27
N PRO A 434 -10.91 -19.65 -1.29
CA PRO A 434 -10.14 -20.22 -2.39
C PRO A 434 -8.91 -21.05 -1.97
N ILE A 435 -8.22 -20.64 -0.90
CA ILE A 435 -7.02 -21.32 -0.41
C ILE A 435 -7.30 -22.74 0.10
N TRP A 436 -8.54 -23.06 0.48
CA TRP A 436 -8.95 -24.39 0.95
C TRP A 436 -8.62 -25.49 -0.06
N HIS A 437 -8.68 -25.16 -1.36
CA HIS A 437 -8.49 -26.10 -2.47
C HIS A 437 -7.03 -26.21 -2.94
N ARG A 438 -6.11 -25.40 -2.41
CA ARG A 438 -4.72 -25.29 -2.88
C ARG A 438 -3.78 -26.38 -2.33
N GLY A 439 -4.30 -27.56 -1.99
CA GLY A 439 -3.54 -28.65 -1.35
C GLY A 439 -2.16 -28.92 -1.99
N GLY A 440 -1.22 -29.42 -1.18
CA GLY A 440 0.16 -29.66 -1.63
C GLY A 440 1.14 -28.51 -1.33
N SER A 441 0.75 -27.49 -0.57
CA SER A 441 1.69 -26.45 -0.11
C SER A 441 2.74 -27.03 0.85
N PRO A 442 4.04 -26.76 0.64
CA PRO A 442 5.11 -27.29 1.48
C PRO A 442 5.12 -26.63 2.86
N ASN A 443 5.29 -27.44 3.89
CA ASN A 443 5.47 -26.99 5.27
C ASN A 443 6.95 -27.12 5.64
N TYR A 444 7.67 -26.01 5.69
CA TYR A 444 9.07 -25.89 6.10
C TYR A 444 9.27 -24.61 6.91
N GLN A 445 10.43 -24.44 7.56
CA GLN A 445 10.70 -23.27 8.41
C GLN A 445 12.11 -22.73 8.18
N PRO A 446 12.29 -21.78 7.26
CA PRO A 446 13.57 -21.08 7.10
C PRO A 446 13.79 -20.09 8.25
N LYS A 447 15.05 -19.74 8.50
CA LYS A 447 15.44 -18.62 9.38
C LYS A 447 15.70 -17.37 8.52
N PRO A 448 15.50 -16.14 9.03
CA PRO A 448 14.95 -15.77 10.34
C PRO A 448 13.53 -16.25 10.60
N LEU A 449 13.18 -16.48 11.88
CA LEU A 449 11.94 -17.14 12.28
C LEU A 449 11.21 -16.42 13.42
N ILE A 450 9.87 -16.42 13.36
CA ILE A 450 9.00 -16.05 14.49
C ILE A 450 8.80 -17.29 15.37
N CYS A 451 9.22 -17.20 16.63
CA CYS A 451 9.26 -18.30 17.57
C CYS A 451 8.32 -18.09 18.76
N ARG A 452 7.86 -19.20 19.34
CA ARG A 452 7.25 -19.17 20.68
C ARG A 452 8.32 -19.06 21.75
N HIS A 453 7.90 -18.60 22.92
CA HIS A 453 8.75 -18.60 24.10
C HIS A 453 9.00 -20.03 24.61
N ALA A 454 10.22 -20.27 25.09
CA ALA A 454 10.60 -21.48 25.82
C ALA A 454 9.97 -21.54 27.22
N GLN A 455 9.68 -20.37 27.80
CA GLN A 455 9.17 -20.24 29.16
C GLN A 455 7.91 -19.37 29.14
N ASP A 456 6.91 -19.76 29.92
CA ASP A 456 5.77 -18.88 30.18
C ASP A 456 6.22 -17.75 31.14
N PRO A 457 5.91 -16.47 30.85
CA PRO A 457 6.39 -15.34 31.63
C PRO A 457 5.89 -15.33 33.08
N ILE A 458 4.65 -15.77 33.32
CA ILE A 458 4.05 -15.83 34.66
C ILE A 458 4.75 -16.94 35.46
N LYS A 459 4.93 -18.12 34.87
CA LYS A 459 5.66 -19.24 35.50
C LYS A 459 7.14 -18.93 35.70
N ALA A 460 7.76 -18.17 34.80
CA ALA A 460 9.14 -17.71 34.96
C ALA A 460 9.26 -16.78 36.17
N TRP A 461 8.37 -15.79 36.28
CA TRP A 461 8.32 -14.89 37.43
C TRP A 461 8.07 -15.62 38.75
N ARG A 462 7.05 -16.50 38.81
CA ARG A 462 6.72 -17.27 40.01
C ARG A 462 7.91 -18.11 40.50
N ARG A 463 8.65 -18.77 39.59
CA ARG A 463 9.87 -19.51 39.92
C ARG A 463 10.98 -18.60 40.46
N GLN A 464 11.20 -17.44 39.85
CA GLN A 464 12.20 -16.48 40.32
C GLN A 464 11.87 -15.93 41.71
N ARG A 465 10.60 -15.61 41.96
CA ARG A 465 10.13 -15.15 43.26
C ARG A 465 10.28 -16.23 44.35
N GLN A 466 10.04 -17.50 44.02
CA GLN A 466 10.25 -18.63 44.95
C GLN A 466 11.73 -18.93 45.20
N ALA A 467 12.61 -18.71 44.21
CA ALA A 467 14.04 -18.93 44.32
C ALA A 467 14.77 -17.79 45.08
N ARG A 468 14.15 -16.62 45.26
CA ARG A 468 14.69 -15.57 46.12
C ARG A 468 14.63 -16.04 47.58
N PRO A 469 15.74 -16.08 48.32
CA PRO A 469 15.69 -16.39 49.75
C PRO A 469 14.76 -15.39 50.44
N ALA A 470 13.89 -15.88 51.33
CA ALA A 470 12.91 -15.05 52.03
C ALA A 470 13.62 -13.91 52.76
N ALA A 471 13.64 -12.72 52.15
CA ALA A 471 14.05 -11.51 52.83
C ALA A 471 13.04 -11.27 53.96
N ARG A 472 13.53 -11.34 55.20
CA ARG A 472 12.79 -10.87 56.38
C ARG A 472 12.28 -9.45 56.10
N PRO A 473 11.09 -9.07 56.57
CA PRO A 473 10.53 -7.75 56.28
C PRO A 473 11.43 -6.68 56.92
N SER A 474 12.25 -6.01 56.10
CA SER A 474 13.06 -4.89 56.54
C SER A 474 12.23 -3.63 56.48
N HIS A 475 11.90 -3.12 57.68
CA HIS A 475 11.66 -1.70 57.91
C HIS A 475 12.65 -0.84 57.12
N HIS A 476 12.13 0.28 56.60
CA HIS A 476 12.90 1.44 56.17
C HIS A 476 14.19 1.61 56.96
N TYR A 477 15.34 1.73 56.29
CA TYR A 477 16.29 2.81 56.59
C TYR A 477 17.24 3.03 55.41
N ALA A 478 17.61 4.30 55.29
CA ALA A 478 18.46 4.90 54.28
C ALA A 478 19.91 4.38 54.29
N SER A 479 20.59 4.71 53.20
CA SER A 479 22.02 4.57 52.93
C SER A 479 22.91 4.98 54.09
N ASP A 480 23.85 4.10 54.47
CA ASP A 480 25.29 4.33 54.28
C ASP A 480 26.13 3.30 55.05
N THR A 481 27.06 2.66 54.34
CA THR A 481 28.23 2.02 54.95
C THR A 481 29.46 2.37 54.11
N LYS A 482 30.17 3.43 54.52
CA LYS A 482 31.61 3.58 54.26
C LYS A 482 32.40 3.22 55.52
N LEU A 483 33.56 2.62 55.25
CA LEU A 483 34.55 2.06 56.15
C LEU A 483 34.97 3.01 57.29
N ASN A 484 35.16 2.44 58.49
CA ASN A 484 35.81 3.06 59.63
C ASN A 484 37.33 2.77 59.64
N ILE A 485 38.14 3.82 59.57
CA ILE A 485 39.45 3.91 60.24
C ILE A 485 39.34 5.09 61.23
N SER A 486 39.81 4.85 62.45
CA SER A 486 39.55 5.62 63.67
C SER A 486 40.46 6.84 63.84
N ILE A 487 39.92 7.96 64.33
CA ILE A 487 40.66 9.02 65.03
C ILE A 487 39.80 9.50 66.23
N PRO A 488 40.34 9.70 67.45
CA PRO A 488 39.52 9.94 68.63
C PRO A 488 39.46 11.42 69.09
N VAL A 489 38.35 11.75 69.77
CA VAL A 489 38.18 12.67 70.94
C VAL A 489 37.34 13.98 70.79
N VAL A 490 36.07 13.92 71.28
CA VAL A 490 35.34 14.74 72.32
C VAL A 490 34.97 16.24 72.07
N PRO A 491 33.86 16.83 72.60
CA PRO A 491 32.43 16.47 72.62
C PRO A 491 31.43 17.65 72.37
N SER A 492 30.11 17.36 72.41
CA SER A 492 28.97 18.25 72.76
C SER A 492 28.52 19.28 71.69
N ILE A 493 27.24 19.60 71.46
CA ILE A 493 26.09 19.80 72.36
C ILE A 493 24.76 19.40 71.65
N SER A 494 23.80 18.98 72.48
CA SER A 494 22.43 18.52 72.20
C SER A 494 21.43 19.65 71.88
N LEU A 495 20.21 19.29 71.47
CA LEU A 495 18.88 19.81 71.90
C LEU A 495 17.83 19.28 70.88
N THR A 496 17.09 18.19 71.16
CA THR A 496 15.72 18.13 71.74
C THR A 496 14.73 19.10 71.06
N ARG A 497 13.48 18.78 70.68
CA ARG A 497 12.51 17.75 71.08
C ARG A 497 11.30 17.80 70.09
N PRO A 498 10.40 16.78 70.06
CA PRO A 498 9.25 16.63 69.15
C PRO A 498 7.89 16.79 69.85
N VAL A 499 6.77 16.92 69.12
CA VAL A 499 5.41 16.55 69.60
C VAL A 499 4.49 16.06 68.47
N THR A 500 3.64 15.12 68.87
CA THR A 500 2.77 14.10 68.28
C THR A 500 1.46 14.50 67.55
N PRO A 501 0.75 13.51 66.92
CA PRO A 501 -0.44 13.67 66.07
C PRO A 501 -1.76 13.30 66.78
N VAL A 502 -2.91 13.66 66.19
CA VAL A 502 -4.25 13.16 66.59
C VAL A 502 -5.20 13.04 65.37
N SER A 503 -5.91 11.91 65.30
CA SER A 503 -7.18 11.66 64.59
C SER A 503 -8.27 11.47 65.67
N PRO A 504 -9.59 11.74 65.46
CA PRO A 504 -10.50 10.66 65.01
C PRO A 504 -11.83 11.10 64.29
N PHE A 505 -12.46 10.11 63.63
CA PHE A 505 -13.88 9.84 63.30
C PHE A 505 -15.01 10.90 63.43
N GLY A 506 -15.97 10.85 62.48
CA GLY A 506 -17.34 11.38 62.61
C GLY A 506 -18.32 10.89 61.52
N THR A 507 -19.49 10.42 61.92
CA THR A 507 -20.57 9.78 61.14
C THR A 507 -21.81 10.68 60.92
N ALA A 508 -22.61 10.36 59.89
CA ALA A 508 -24.09 10.38 59.80
C ALA A 508 -24.87 11.50 59.03
N SER A 509 -25.75 11.00 58.12
CA SER A 509 -27.17 11.33 57.82
C SER A 509 -27.66 12.63 57.10
N SER A 510 -28.51 12.38 56.08
CA SER A 510 -29.38 13.17 55.12
C SER A 510 -30.45 14.10 55.78
N PRO A 511 -31.50 14.73 55.11
CA PRO A 511 -31.98 14.74 53.69
C PRO A 511 -32.60 16.07 53.10
N SER A 512 -33.03 16.03 51.81
CA SER A 512 -34.10 16.86 51.13
C SER A 512 -33.85 18.38 50.89
N THR A 513 -34.37 19.14 49.91
CA THR A 513 -35.36 19.01 48.81
C THR A 513 -35.21 20.23 47.84
N PHE A 514 -35.24 19.99 46.52
CA PHE A 514 -35.95 20.67 45.42
C PHE A 514 -36.30 22.19 45.32
N LEU A 515 -36.08 22.71 44.08
CA LEU A 515 -36.73 23.80 43.26
C LEU A 515 -36.05 25.20 43.18
N PRO A 516 -36.30 26.06 42.14
CA PRO A 516 -36.08 25.88 40.67
C PRO A 516 -35.61 27.17 39.87
N ILE A 517 -35.27 27.04 38.55
CA ILE A 517 -35.20 28.08 37.43
C ILE A 517 -33.97 29.06 37.44
N PRO A 518 -33.40 29.64 36.33
CA PRO A 518 -33.74 29.67 34.87
C PRO A 518 -32.60 29.27 33.88
N PRO A 519 -32.85 29.24 32.54
CA PRO A 519 -31.82 29.02 31.52
C PRO A 519 -31.07 30.32 31.17
N PRO A 520 -29.84 30.23 30.64
CA PRO A 520 -29.60 30.99 29.42
C PRO A 520 -28.64 30.34 28.39
N SER A 521 -28.96 30.62 27.13
CA SER A 521 -28.07 30.94 25.99
C SER A 521 -26.97 29.97 25.54
N SER A 522 -27.22 29.44 24.34
CA SER A 522 -26.28 29.16 23.26
C SER A 522 -25.05 30.09 23.19
N GLN A 523 -23.87 29.51 23.41
CA GLN A 523 -22.57 29.76 22.76
C GLN A 523 -21.47 29.33 23.74
N GLN A 524 -20.97 28.10 23.61
CA GLN A 524 -19.61 27.75 24.03
C GLN A 524 -19.17 26.52 23.25
N GLN A 525 -18.28 26.77 22.28
CA GLN A 525 -17.57 25.77 21.51
C GLN A 525 -16.79 24.85 22.45
N GLN A 526 -17.01 23.54 22.31
CA GLN A 526 -16.16 22.52 22.91
C GLN A 526 -14.73 22.69 22.38
N GLN A 527 -13.85 23.24 23.21
CA GLN A 527 -12.41 23.13 23.04
C GLN A 527 -12.03 21.66 23.20
N VAL A 528 -11.87 20.97 22.06
CA VAL A 528 -11.20 19.66 22.01
C VAL A 528 -9.71 19.93 22.23
N PHE A 529 -9.23 19.68 23.44
CA PHE A 529 -7.80 19.57 23.73
C PHE A 529 -7.21 18.46 22.86
N ARG A 530 -6.42 18.83 21.83
CA ARG A 530 -5.52 17.91 21.14
C ARG A 530 -4.33 17.60 22.07
N PRO A 531 -4.06 16.34 22.43
CA PRO A 531 -2.78 15.98 22.99
C PRO A 531 -1.71 16.11 21.91
N THR A 532 -0.78 17.04 22.11
CA THR A 532 0.51 17.15 21.42
C THR A 532 1.46 16.06 21.94
N THR A 533 1.80 15.04 21.14
CA THR A 533 3.03 14.24 21.32
C THR A 533 3.48 13.61 19.98
N PRO A 534 4.79 13.58 19.66
CA PRO A 534 5.33 13.55 18.29
C PRO A 534 5.66 12.14 17.77
N LEU A 535 5.55 11.95 16.45
CA LEU A 535 6.06 10.79 15.72
C LEU A 535 7.54 10.99 15.34
N THR A 536 8.47 10.37 16.06
CA THR A 536 9.93 10.50 15.78
C THR A 536 10.46 9.41 14.84
N PRO A 537 11.24 9.75 13.80
CA PRO A 537 12.19 8.84 13.17
C PRO A 537 13.35 8.59 14.15
N LEU A 538 13.49 7.38 14.67
CA LEU A 538 14.50 7.03 15.69
C LEU A 538 15.90 6.84 15.08
N SER A 539 16.46 7.91 14.52
CA SER A 539 17.91 8.14 14.54
C SER A 539 18.19 9.32 15.47
N PRO A 540 19.16 9.23 16.41
CA PRO A 540 19.64 10.41 17.14
C PRO A 540 20.05 11.48 16.13
N ARG A 541 19.81 12.75 16.45
CA ARG A 541 20.27 13.89 15.65
C ARG A 541 21.78 13.81 15.47
N GLY A 542 22.23 13.40 14.28
CA GLY A 542 23.57 13.71 13.81
C GLY A 542 23.70 15.23 13.65
N PRO A 543 24.90 15.81 13.80
CA PRO A 543 25.09 17.24 13.61
C PRO A 543 24.81 17.62 12.14
N GLY A 544 23.89 18.57 11.90
CA GLY A 544 23.65 19.14 10.56
C GLY A 544 22.17 19.24 10.16
N ARG A 545 21.94 19.96 9.05
CA ARG A 545 20.64 20.13 8.35
C ARG A 545 20.19 18.81 7.72
N ARG A 546 18.89 18.49 7.74
CA ARG A 546 18.31 17.32 7.06
C ARG A 546 17.62 17.70 5.77
N ILE A 547 17.67 16.78 4.79
CA ILE A 547 16.98 16.92 3.52
C ILE A 547 15.89 15.85 3.44
N TYR A 548 14.64 16.25 3.66
CA TYR A 548 13.47 15.38 3.54
C TYR A 548 13.03 15.28 2.09
N ILE A 549 12.72 14.07 1.63
CA ILE A 549 12.17 13.84 0.28
C ILE A 549 10.78 13.23 0.41
N GLY A 550 9.76 13.97 0.01
CA GLY A 550 8.36 13.55 0.05
C GLY A 550 7.76 13.41 -1.35
N PHE A 551 6.85 12.45 -1.56
CA PHE A 551 6.14 12.34 -2.83
C PHE A 551 4.65 12.01 -2.72
N CYS A 552 3.89 12.38 -3.75
CA CYS A 552 2.53 11.90 -3.94
C CYS A 552 2.29 11.50 -5.40
N SER A 553 1.63 10.37 -5.63
CA SER A 553 1.33 9.82 -6.96
C SER A 553 0.34 8.65 -6.88
N SER A 554 -0.50 8.48 -7.91
CA SER A 554 -1.30 7.25 -8.10
C SER A 554 -0.57 6.16 -8.90
N GLY A 555 0.54 6.50 -9.56
CA GLY A 555 1.37 5.58 -10.34
C GLY A 555 2.83 5.54 -9.86
N ASN A 556 3.68 4.81 -10.59
CA ASN A 556 5.06 4.56 -10.18
C ASN A 556 6.09 5.62 -10.62
N VAL A 557 5.68 6.61 -11.44
CA VAL A 557 6.61 7.61 -12.01
C VAL A 557 7.24 8.48 -10.92
N ALA A 558 6.44 9.09 -10.02
CA ALA A 558 6.98 9.91 -8.94
C ALA A 558 7.90 9.12 -7.99
N ILE A 559 7.61 7.83 -7.77
CA ILE A 559 8.45 6.94 -6.97
C ILE A 559 9.82 6.76 -7.64
N LYS A 560 9.85 6.50 -8.95
CA LYS A 560 11.09 6.37 -9.73
C LYS A 560 11.91 7.67 -9.70
N LEU A 561 11.26 8.82 -9.89
CA LEU A 561 11.88 10.14 -9.81
C LEU A 561 12.48 10.40 -8.42
N CYS A 562 11.74 10.10 -7.34
CA CYS A 562 12.20 10.25 -5.96
C CYS A 562 13.40 9.37 -5.62
N LYS A 563 13.37 8.09 -6.03
CA LYS A 563 14.50 7.17 -5.79
C LYS A 563 15.78 7.68 -6.45
N ARG A 564 15.68 8.16 -7.70
CA ARG A 564 16.82 8.73 -8.42
C ARG A 564 17.33 10.01 -7.75
N LEU A 565 16.42 10.93 -7.41
CA LEU A 565 16.75 12.18 -6.74
C LEU A 565 17.42 11.94 -5.38
N CYS A 566 16.92 10.99 -4.60
CA CYS A 566 17.53 10.56 -3.34
C CYS A 566 18.95 10.03 -3.55
N ALA A 567 19.15 9.14 -4.52
CA ALA A 567 20.47 8.59 -4.81
C ALA A 567 21.46 9.67 -5.30
N GLN A 568 20.99 10.72 -5.97
CA GLN A 568 21.82 11.85 -6.40
C GLN A 568 22.16 12.79 -5.24
N LEU A 569 21.18 13.13 -4.40
CA LEU A 569 21.39 13.97 -3.22
C LEU A 569 22.26 13.27 -2.16
N GLN A 570 22.07 11.96 -1.95
CA GLN A 570 22.90 11.19 -1.03
C GLN A 570 24.36 11.22 -1.47
N ARG A 571 24.63 10.91 -2.75
CA ARG A 571 25.98 11.01 -3.32
C ARG A 571 26.58 12.41 -3.17
N ALA A 572 25.79 13.47 -3.36
CA ALA A 572 26.26 14.84 -3.16
C ALA A 572 26.61 15.13 -1.68
N CYS A 573 25.81 14.64 -0.73
CA CYS A 573 26.06 14.77 0.70
C CYS A 573 27.25 13.93 1.16
N ASP A 574 27.47 12.75 0.57
CA ASP A 574 28.64 11.89 0.85
C ASP A 574 29.94 12.60 0.41
N ILE A 575 29.90 13.30 -0.72
CA ILE A 575 31.02 14.11 -1.23
C ILE A 575 31.22 15.38 -0.39
N ASN A 576 30.13 16.05 0.00
CA ASN A 576 30.16 17.27 0.81
C ASN A 576 29.19 17.17 2.00
N PRO A 577 29.66 16.64 3.16
CA PRO A 577 28.83 16.47 4.35
C PRO A 577 28.22 17.77 4.91
N LYS A 578 28.73 18.95 4.50
CA LYS A 578 28.17 20.25 4.92
C LYS A 578 26.78 20.53 4.31
N LEU A 579 26.41 19.81 3.25
CA LEU A 579 25.09 19.95 2.61
C LEU A 579 23.95 19.42 3.49
N GLY A 580 24.25 18.47 4.38
CA GLY A 580 23.29 17.85 5.28
C GLY A 580 23.23 16.33 5.11
N SER A 581 22.20 15.73 5.69
CA SER A 581 21.90 14.29 5.57
C SER A 581 20.55 14.09 4.88
N VAL A 582 20.50 13.23 3.86
CA VAL A 582 19.26 12.90 3.16
C VAL A 582 18.45 11.89 3.98
N VAL A 583 17.16 12.17 4.15
CA VAL A 583 16.21 11.26 4.79
C VAL A 583 15.59 10.36 3.72
N VAL A 584 15.40 9.09 4.04
CA VAL A 584 14.79 8.10 3.13
C VAL A 584 13.45 8.64 2.58
N PRO A 585 13.23 8.60 1.25
CA PRO A 585 12.01 9.15 0.66
C PRO A 585 10.76 8.46 1.18
N CYS A 586 9.73 9.25 1.47
CA CYS A 586 8.44 8.74 1.93
C CYS A 586 7.29 9.39 1.14
N THR A 587 6.08 8.85 1.29
CA THR A 587 4.90 9.56 0.79
C THR A 587 4.70 10.85 1.58
N LEU A 588 4.06 11.85 1.00
CA LEU A 588 3.77 13.11 1.69
C LEU A 588 2.93 12.89 2.96
N ASN A 589 1.98 11.95 2.95
CA ASN A 589 1.22 11.59 4.16
C ASN A 589 2.09 10.98 5.27
N ALA A 590 3.19 10.35 4.91
CA ALA A 590 4.14 9.77 5.86
C ALA A 590 5.23 10.76 6.29
N LEU A 591 5.24 11.99 5.75
CA LEU A 591 6.21 13.01 6.10
C LEU A 591 5.98 13.47 7.55
N PRO A 592 6.98 13.41 8.44
CA PRO A 592 6.80 13.79 9.84
C PRO A 592 6.84 15.32 9.97
N ILE A 593 5.76 16.00 9.58
CA ILE A 593 5.64 17.48 9.56
C ILE A 593 6.13 18.13 10.87
N SER A 594 5.80 17.53 12.03
CA SER A 594 6.18 18.03 13.35
C SER A 594 7.68 17.96 13.67
N MET A 595 8.46 17.29 12.83
CA MET A 595 9.90 17.03 13.04
C MET A 595 10.79 17.83 12.12
N VAL A 596 10.19 18.55 11.18
CA VAL A 596 10.90 19.39 10.23
C VAL A 596 11.29 20.68 10.95
N GLU A 597 12.58 20.88 11.21
CA GLU A 597 13.10 22.09 11.83
C GLU A 597 13.30 23.22 10.79
N PRO A 598 13.36 24.50 11.19
CA PRO A 598 13.56 25.62 10.25
C PRO A 598 14.81 25.50 9.36
N ASP A 599 15.88 24.89 9.88
CA ASP A 599 17.15 24.69 9.15
C ASP A 599 17.11 23.51 8.16
N ASP A 600 16.04 22.71 8.15
CA ASP A 600 15.89 21.58 7.25
C ASP A 600 15.45 22.01 5.84
N VAL A 601 15.52 21.06 4.90
CA VAL A 601 15.05 21.25 3.53
C VAL A 601 14.04 20.17 3.18
N LEU A 602 12.89 20.57 2.63
CA LEU A 602 11.85 19.68 2.16
C LEU A 602 11.79 19.68 0.63
N VAL A 603 12.14 18.55 0.01
CA VAL A 603 12.06 18.34 -1.44
C VAL A 603 10.82 17.49 -1.75
N ILE A 604 9.90 18.01 -2.56
CA ILE A 604 8.62 17.38 -2.88
C ILE A 604 8.60 16.98 -4.35
N VAL A 605 8.22 15.74 -4.65
CA VAL A 605 7.87 15.29 -6.00
C VAL A 605 6.36 15.02 -6.06
N ALA A 606 5.61 15.92 -6.69
CA ALA A 606 4.15 15.86 -6.71
C ALA A 606 3.64 15.51 -8.10
N SER A 607 3.04 14.32 -8.24
CA SER A 607 2.27 13.95 -9.43
C SER A 607 0.82 14.36 -9.33
N THR A 608 0.23 14.75 -10.46
CA THR A 608 -1.18 15.10 -10.55
C THR A 608 -2.02 13.88 -10.95
N THR A 609 -3.21 13.74 -10.35
CA THR A 609 -4.10 12.60 -10.62
C THR A 609 -5.54 13.01 -10.88
N GLY A 610 -6.27 12.17 -11.62
CA GLY A 610 -7.69 12.37 -11.90
C GLY A 610 -7.98 13.73 -12.50
N ARG A 611 -8.72 14.57 -11.76
CA ARG A 611 -9.17 15.91 -12.15
C ARG A 611 -8.26 17.05 -11.66
N GLY A 612 -6.98 16.77 -11.46
CA GLY A 612 -6.06 17.73 -10.85
C GLY A 612 -5.87 17.56 -9.35
N GLU A 613 -6.42 16.49 -8.79
CA GLU A 613 -6.44 16.24 -7.36
C GLU A 613 -5.05 15.82 -6.85
N ILE A 614 -4.74 16.22 -5.61
CA ILE A 614 -3.61 15.68 -4.86
C ILE A 614 -3.87 14.18 -4.63
N PRO A 615 -2.94 13.30 -5.03
CA PRO A 615 -3.08 11.86 -4.86
C PRO A 615 -3.37 11.45 -3.42
N GLN A 616 -4.01 10.30 -3.22
CA GLN A 616 -4.43 9.83 -1.89
C GLN A 616 -3.28 9.77 -0.88
N ASN A 617 -2.07 9.42 -1.33
CA ASN A 617 -0.86 9.36 -0.51
C ASN A 617 -0.20 10.73 -0.20
N GLY A 618 -0.80 11.84 -0.63
CA GLY A 618 -0.45 13.21 -0.22
C GLY A 618 -1.62 14.03 0.34
N LYS A 619 -2.83 13.47 0.41
CA LYS A 619 -4.02 14.21 0.83
C LYS A 619 -3.98 14.64 2.30
N ALA A 620 -3.54 13.76 3.21
CA ALA A 620 -3.47 14.07 4.64
C ALA A 620 -2.43 15.18 4.93
N PHE A 621 -1.34 15.22 4.17
CA PHE A 621 -0.35 16.29 4.21
C PHE A 621 -0.96 17.65 3.81
N ALA A 622 -1.69 17.69 2.69
CA ALA A 622 -2.37 18.88 2.24
C ALA A 622 -3.43 19.35 3.25
N ASP A 623 -4.24 18.44 3.78
CA ASP A 623 -5.24 18.77 4.80
C ASP A 623 -4.59 19.26 6.10
N ALA A 624 -3.40 18.79 6.45
CA ALA A 624 -2.65 19.28 7.61
C ALA A 624 -2.18 20.73 7.42
N LEU A 625 -1.63 21.07 6.25
CA LEU A 625 -1.25 22.44 5.92
C LEU A 625 -2.45 23.37 5.80
N ALA A 626 -3.57 22.90 5.25
CA ALA A 626 -4.81 23.69 5.18
C ALA A 626 -5.35 24.05 6.57
N ARG A 627 -5.25 23.12 7.54
CA ARG A 627 -5.65 23.36 8.93
C ARG A 627 -4.66 24.24 9.70
N ASN A 628 -3.36 24.10 9.44
CA ASN A 628 -2.32 24.89 10.07
C ASN A 628 -1.23 25.24 9.04
N PRO A 629 -1.35 26.41 8.38
CA PRO A 629 -0.37 26.83 7.38
C PRO A 629 1.05 26.94 7.95
N LYS A 630 1.18 27.27 9.24
CA LYS A 630 2.48 27.41 9.94
C LYS A 630 3.07 26.09 10.43
N ALA A 631 2.51 24.94 10.02
CA ALA A 631 3.00 23.64 10.46
C ALA A 631 4.41 23.29 9.95
N ILE A 632 4.88 23.97 8.89
CA ILE A 632 6.22 23.81 8.32
C ILE A 632 6.86 25.19 8.20
N SER A 633 8.10 25.32 8.68
CA SER A 633 8.86 26.58 8.71
C SER A 633 10.25 26.45 8.06
N CYS A 634 10.47 25.42 7.24
CA CYS A 634 11.75 25.12 6.62
C CYS A 634 11.84 25.62 5.18
N GLN A 635 13.01 25.46 4.54
CA GLN A 635 13.12 25.68 3.10
C GLN A 635 12.51 24.52 2.31
N TYR A 636 11.92 24.78 1.14
CA TYR A 636 11.31 23.73 0.31
C TYR A 636 11.56 23.89 -1.20
N ALA A 637 11.53 22.78 -1.93
CA ALA A 637 11.61 22.74 -3.39
C ALA A 637 10.58 21.74 -3.93
N ILE A 638 9.88 22.07 -5.02
CA ILE A 638 8.83 21.20 -5.60
C ILE A 638 9.19 20.85 -7.05
N PHE A 639 9.23 19.56 -7.34
CA PHE A 639 9.21 19.00 -8.68
C PHE A 639 7.77 18.61 -9.02
N ALA A 640 7.18 19.35 -9.95
CA ALA A 640 5.80 19.14 -10.37
C ALA A 640 5.77 18.21 -11.59
N ASN A 641 5.20 17.02 -11.40
CA ASN A 641 5.15 15.98 -12.42
C ASN A 641 3.73 15.81 -12.98
N GLY A 642 3.44 16.53 -14.04
CA GLY A 642 2.13 16.60 -14.70
C GLY A 642 2.26 16.29 -16.18
N SER A 643 1.13 16.29 -16.88
CA SER A 643 1.10 16.09 -18.33
C SER A 643 0.32 17.23 -18.98
N LEU A 644 0.95 17.95 -19.92
CA LEU A 644 0.29 19.02 -20.71
C LEU A 644 -0.82 18.47 -21.61
N GLU A 645 -0.97 17.15 -21.67
CA GLU A 645 -2.14 16.47 -22.23
C GLU A 645 -3.41 16.92 -21.53
N TYR A 646 -3.35 17.08 -20.20
CA TYR A 646 -4.42 17.55 -19.34
C TYR A 646 -4.16 19.01 -18.92
N ALA A 647 -4.08 19.91 -19.89
CA ALA A 647 -3.66 21.30 -19.72
C ALA A 647 -4.35 22.04 -18.56
N ASP A 648 -5.64 21.79 -18.36
CA ASP A 648 -6.52 22.37 -17.34
C ASP A 648 -6.32 21.78 -15.93
N THR A 649 -5.50 20.75 -15.80
CA THR A 649 -5.05 20.17 -14.53
C THR A 649 -3.54 20.01 -14.47
N TYR A 650 -2.80 20.59 -15.42
CA TYR A 650 -1.36 20.40 -15.53
C TYR A 650 -0.66 20.87 -14.25
N ASN A 651 0.03 19.94 -13.59
CA ASN A 651 0.72 20.18 -12.31
C ASN A 651 -0.17 20.69 -11.17
N GLN A 652 -1.51 20.52 -11.26
CA GLN A 652 -2.46 21.07 -10.29
C GLN A 652 -2.19 20.60 -8.86
N ALA A 653 -1.86 19.33 -8.66
CA ALA A 653 -1.55 18.82 -7.32
C ALA A 653 -0.33 19.51 -6.69
N ALA A 654 0.70 19.78 -7.50
CA ALA A 654 1.91 20.46 -7.05
C ALA A 654 1.64 21.94 -6.74
N MET A 655 0.81 22.59 -7.57
CA MET A 655 0.36 23.97 -7.35
C MET A 655 -0.46 24.11 -6.07
N ASP A 656 -1.38 23.18 -5.80
CA ASP A 656 -2.19 23.18 -4.58
C ASP A 656 -1.30 23.02 -3.33
N ILE A 657 -0.30 22.13 -3.39
CA ILE A 657 0.68 21.97 -2.32
C ILE A 657 1.51 23.24 -2.13
N GLU A 658 1.97 23.86 -3.22
CA GLU A 658 2.75 25.10 -3.17
C GLU A 658 1.94 26.26 -2.56
N GLU A 659 0.67 26.37 -2.93
CA GLU A 659 -0.24 27.38 -2.38
C GLU A 659 -0.38 27.20 -0.86
N LEU A 660 -0.59 25.96 -0.39
CA LEU A 660 -0.71 25.64 1.02
C LEU A 660 0.57 25.96 1.81
N LEU A 661 1.75 25.64 1.26
CA LEU A 661 3.04 25.99 1.87
C LEU A 661 3.27 27.51 1.92
N SER A 662 2.89 28.23 0.87
CA SER A 662 3.09 29.69 0.77
C SER A 662 2.23 30.51 1.74
N LYS A 663 1.16 29.92 2.29
CA LYS A 663 0.33 30.52 3.34
C LYS A 663 0.98 30.39 4.73
N GLY A 664 2.02 29.58 4.85
CA GLY A 664 2.77 29.30 6.07
C GLY A 664 4.06 30.11 6.24
N ASP A 665 4.96 29.57 7.05
CA ASP A 665 6.29 30.14 7.33
C ASP A 665 7.40 29.44 6.50
N ALA A 666 7.06 28.46 5.65
CA ALA A 666 8.00 27.76 4.79
C ALA A 666 8.51 28.66 3.65
N GLN A 667 9.80 28.59 3.32
CA GLN A 667 10.41 29.43 2.28
C GLN A 667 10.88 28.61 1.08
N ARG A 668 10.78 29.17 -0.14
CA ARG A 668 11.28 28.49 -1.33
C ARG A 668 12.82 28.43 -1.31
N LEU A 669 13.38 27.24 -1.40
CA LEU A 669 14.79 27.03 -1.70
C LEU A 669 15.08 27.39 -3.16
N ILE A 670 14.21 26.89 -4.05
CA ILE A 670 14.16 27.19 -5.49
C ILE A 670 12.70 27.27 -5.93
N GLY A 671 12.45 27.88 -7.10
CA GLY A 671 11.11 27.87 -7.69
C GLY A 671 10.65 26.46 -8.05
N MET A 672 9.33 26.24 -8.04
CA MET A 672 8.74 24.99 -8.50
C MET A 672 9.19 24.70 -9.94
N ARG A 673 9.65 23.47 -10.19
CA ARG A 673 10.05 23.02 -11.52
C ARG A 673 8.94 22.17 -12.12
N GLU A 674 8.32 22.69 -13.17
CA GLU A 674 7.32 21.95 -13.96
C GLU A 674 8.03 20.96 -14.90
N ALA A 675 7.60 19.71 -14.85
CA ALA A 675 7.96 18.69 -15.81
C ALA A 675 6.71 18.21 -16.55
N ASP A 676 6.86 17.99 -17.85
CA ASP A 676 5.80 17.46 -18.69
C ASP A 676 6.08 15.99 -19.02
N THR A 677 5.38 15.09 -18.33
CA THR A 677 5.45 13.64 -18.56
C THR A 677 5.00 13.28 -19.98
N ALA A 678 4.22 14.13 -20.66
CA ALA A 678 3.85 13.89 -22.06
C ALA A 678 5.03 14.09 -23.02
N THR A 679 5.97 14.96 -22.66
CA THR A 679 7.17 15.24 -23.44
C THR A 679 8.27 14.20 -23.16
N GLU A 680 8.43 13.80 -21.89
CA GLU A 680 9.44 12.82 -21.46
C GLU A 680 8.92 12.04 -20.23
N ASN A 681 8.84 10.69 -20.30
CA ASN A 681 8.31 9.86 -19.22
C ASN A 681 9.24 8.70 -18.82
N PRO A 682 9.78 8.67 -17.58
CA PRO A 682 9.80 9.77 -16.62
C PRO A 682 10.64 10.95 -17.13
N PRO A 683 10.36 12.19 -16.68
CA PRO A 683 11.06 13.39 -17.15
C PRO A 683 12.47 13.53 -16.57
N TRP A 684 13.39 12.69 -17.03
CA TRP A 684 14.75 12.59 -16.49
C TRP A 684 15.60 13.82 -16.75
N SER A 685 15.48 14.44 -17.92
CA SER A 685 16.24 15.63 -18.27
C SER A 685 15.90 16.80 -17.33
N VAL A 686 14.61 17.02 -17.09
CA VAL A 686 14.11 18.07 -16.20
C VAL A 686 14.45 17.75 -14.73
N LEU A 687 14.40 16.47 -14.33
CA LEU A 687 14.82 16.04 -12.99
C LEU A 687 16.31 16.33 -12.75
N GLY A 688 17.17 16.11 -13.75
CA GLY A 688 18.58 16.46 -13.67
C GLY A 688 18.81 17.95 -13.42
N GLN A 689 18.13 18.80 -14.19
CA GLN A 689 18.19 20.26 -14.01
C GLN A 689 17.64 20.70 -12.64
N PHE A 690 16.58 20.05 -12.17
CA PHE A 690 16.03 20.30 -10.83
C PHE A 690 17.03 19.93 -9.74
N PHE A 691 17.68 18.76 -9.85
CA PHE A 691 18.74 18.34 -8.94
C PHE A 691 19.88 19.35 -8.88
N ASP A 692 20.37 19.83 -10.02
CA ASP A 692 21.46 20.82 -10.07
C ASP A 692 21.07 22.13 -9.35
N GLN A 693 19.82 22.58 -9.52
CA GLN A 693 19.30 23.77 -8.85
C GLN A 693 19.13 23.58 -7.34
N VAL A 694 18.61 22.42 -6.91
CA VAL A 694 18.51 22.08 -5.48
C VAL A 694 19.90 22.04 -4.86
N LEU A 695 20.87 21.41 -5.53
CA LEU A 695 22.25 21.32 -5.05
C LEU A 695 22.90 22.71 -4.93
N ALA A 696 22.74 23.57 -5.93
CA ALA A 696 23.21 24.96 -5.88
C ALA A 696 22.53 25.77 -4.76
N GLY A 697 21.24 25.52 -4.51
CA GLY A 697 20.50 26.11 -3.38
C GLY A 697 21.05 25.68 -2.03
N LEU A 698 21.33 24.39 -1.85
CA LEU A 698 21.88 23.83 -0.61
C LEU A 698 23.29 24.38 -0.29
N GLN A 699 24.07 24.68 -1.31
CA GLN A 699 25.45 25.20 -1.18
C GLN A 699 25.52 26.67 -0.75
N LYS A 700 24.46 27.46 -0.94
CA LYS A 700 24.40 28.85 -0.47
C LYS A 700 24.12 28.86 1.03
N SER A 701 25.07 29.35 1.83
CA SER A 701 24.97 29.39 3.30
C SER A 701 24.50 30.76 3.79
N SER A 702 23.31 30.79 4.42
CA SER A 702 22.66 31.96 5.08
C SER A 702 22.18 33.10 4.16
N PRO A 703 21.14 33.87 4.56
CA PRO A 703 20.42 34.76 3.65
C PRO A 703 21.28 35.96 3.26
N PRO A 704 21.07 36.54 2.06
CA PRO A 704 21.74 37.79 1.71
C PRO A 704 21.28 38.90 2.66
N GLN A 705 22.19 39.32 3.55
CA GLN A 705 22.21 40.70 4.05
C GLN A 705 22.85 41.56 2.98
N ASP A 706 22.08 41.92 1.96
CA ASP A 706 22.39 43.09 1.15
C ASP A 706 21.09 43.89 0.98
N GLU A 707 21.11 45.06 1.59
CA GLU A 707 20.21 46.16 1.32
C GLU A 707 20.35 46.54 -0.17
N ASN A 708 19.22 46.87 -0.82
CA ASN A 708 19.11 47.43 -2.17
C ASN A 708 19.23 46.49 -3.39
N SER A 709 18.39 45.46 -3.42
CA SER A 709 17.74 45.09 -4.68
C SER A 709 16.25 44.80 -4.46
N THR A 710 15.44 45.84 -4.57
CA THR A 710 14.01 45.75 -4.83
C THR A 710 13.78 45.08 -6.18
N SER A 711 13.83 43.74 -6.23
CA SER A 711 13.06 42.99 -7.20
C SER A 711 11.83 42.48 -6.47
N ASP A 712 10.71 43.16 -6.73
CA ASP A 712 9.36 42.70 -6.41
C ASP A 712 9.22 41.20 -6.69
N MET A 713 9.38 40.36 -5.67
CA MET A 713 8.94 38.97 -5.75
C MET A 713 7.45 38.97 -5.42
N GLN A 714 6.69 39.51 -6.37
CA GLN A 714 5.24 39.42 -6.40
C GLN A 714 4.83 37.98 -6.10
N ARG A 715 3.93 37.80 -5.13
CA ARG A 715 3.04 36.65 -5.06
C ARG A 715 2.35 36.56 -6.41
N THR A 716 2.92 35.79 -7.35
CA THR A 716 2.27 35.56 -8.65
C THR A 716 0.99 34.81 -8.35
N ALA A 717 -0.14 35.48 -8.56
CA ALA A 717 -1.46 34.86 -8.53
C ALA A 717 -1.44 33.60 -9.41
N ARG A 718 -2.12 32.56 -8.92
CA ARG A 718 -2.37 31.29 -9.61
C ARG A 718 -2.49 31.53 -11.13
N PRO A 719 -1.59 31.00 -11.98
CA PRO A 719 -1.86 30.99 -13.41
C PRO A 719 -3.02 30.03 -13.63
N VAL A 720 -4.25 30.53 -13.59
CA VAL A 720 -5.41 29.81 -14.11
C VAL A 720 -5.13 29.67 -15.59
N ARG A 721 -4.70 28.47 -16.01
CA ARG A 721 -4.53 28.16 -17.43
C ARG A 721 -5.91 27.75 -17.95
N PRO A 722 -6.62 28.63 -18.67
CA PRO A 722 -7.93 28.29 -19.23
C PRO A 722 -7.81 27.08 -20.16
N PHE A 723 -8.87 26.27 -20.22
CA PHE A 723 -8.94 25.14 -21.14
C PHE A 723 -8.74 25.63 -22.57
N ASP A 724 -7.71 25.11 -23.24
CA ASP A 724 -7.39 25.50 -24.61
C ASP A 724 -8.22 24.68 -25.60
N THR A 725 -9.14 25.35 -26.28
CA THR A 725 -10.02 24.72 -27.28
C THR A 725 -9.38 24.64 -28.67
N ARG A 726 -8.29 25.39 -28.95
CA ARG A 726 -7.61 25.44 -30.26
C ARG A 726 -7.11 24.10 -30.80
N PRO A 727 -6.55 23.18 -29.99
CA PRO A 727 -6.09 21.88 -30.52
C PRO A 727 -7.24 20.93 -30.86
N TRP A 728 -8.47 21.26 -30.47
CA TRP A 728 -9.64 20.43 -30.73
C TRP A 728 -10.33 20.83 -32.03
N PHE A 729 -10.76 19.84 -32.80
CA PHE A 729 -11.43 20.06 -34.09
C PHE A 729 -12.63 19.12 -34.25
N GLN A 730 -13.50 19.40 -35.22
CA GLN A 730 -14.59 18.51 -35.57
C GLN A 730 -14.15 17.53 -36.65
N ALA A 731 -14.43 16.25 -36.44
CA ALA A 731 -14.24 15.20 -37.44
C ALA A 731 -15.55 14.46 -37.70
N LYS A 732 -15.83 14.13 -38.96
CA LYS A 732 -17.04 13.39 -39.36
C LYS A 732 -16.68 11.96 -39.70
N VAL A 733 -17.60 11.01 -39.48
CA VAL A 733 -17.41 9.65 -39.99
C VAL A 733 -17.66 9.63 -41.49
N VAL A 734 -16.75 9.00 -42.22
CA VAL A 734 -16.83 8.83 -43.67
C VAL A 734 -17.27 7.41 -43.97
N GLY A 735 -18.36 7.29 -44.72
CA GLY A 735 -18.90 5.99 -45.13
C GLY A 735 -19.46 5.16 -43.97
N GLN A 736 -19.76 3.89 -44.27
CA GLN A 736 -20.20 2.92 -43.25
C GLN A 736 -18.98 2.26 -42.59
N PRO A 737 -18.98 2.06 -41.26
CA PRO A 737 -17.92 1.35 -40.58
C PRO A 737 -17.68 -0.04 -41.19
N VAL A 738 -16.41 -0.39 -41.41
CA VAL A 738 -16.06 -1.73 -41.92
C VAL A 738 -16.12 -2.70 -40.76
N LEU A 739 -17.01 -3.69 -40.87
CA LEU A 739 -17.25 -4.68 -39.83
C LEU A 739 -16.26 -5.85 -39.91
N GLY A 740 -15.95 -6.45 -38.77
CA GLY A 740 -15.32 -7.77 -38.69
C GLY A 740 -16.23 -8.88 -39.24
N THR A 741 -15.84 -10.14 -39.03
CA THR A 741 -16.60 -11.32 -39.49
C THR A 741 -17.94 -11.50 -38.78
N ALA A 742 -18.15 -10.84 -37.64
CA ALA A 742 -19.41 -10.85 -36.90
C ALA A 742 -19.82 -9.43 -36.44
N ALA A 743 -21.12 -9.22 -36.22
CA ALA A 743 -21.70 -7.92 -35.87
C ALA A 743 -21.21 -7.33 -34.53
N ASP A 744 -20.77 -8.19 -33.61
CA ASP A 744 -20.21 -7.87 -32.30
C ASP A 744 -18.67 -7.76 -32.29
N GLY A 745 -18.03 -7.90 -33.45
CA GLY A 745 -16.59 -7.75 -33.64
C GLY A 745 -16.13 -6.29 -33.59
N MET A 746 -14.81 -6.11 -33.72
CA MET A 746 -14.20 -4.81 -33.94
C MET A 746 -14.70 -4.18 -35.23
N LYS A 747 -14.78 -2.85 -35.24
CA LYS A 747 -15.17 -2.05 -36.39
C LYS A 747 -14.04 -1.09 -36.74
N ARG A 748 -13.72 -0.96 -38.02
CA ARG A 748 -12.85 0.10 -38.51
C ARG A 748 -13.72 1.31 -38.87
N VAL A 749 -13.43 2.44 -38.24
CA VAL A 749 -14.13 3.71 -38.44
C VAL A 749 -13.18 4.68 -39.11
N THR A 750 -13.60 5.34 -40.19
CA THR A 750 -12.80 6.34 -40.88
C THR A 750 -13.35 7.73 -40.56
N LEU A 751 -12.48 8.63 -40.13
CA LEU A 751 -12.79 10.02 -39.80
C LEU A 751 -12.22 10.95 -40.88
N ASP A 752 -13.00 11.96 -41.26
CA ASP A 752 -12.55 13.09 -42.08
C ASP A 752 -11.86 14.13 -41.18
N LEU A 753 -10.60 14.45 -41.51
CA LEU A 753 -9.77 15.40 -40.80
C LEU A 753 -9.63 16.75 -41.54
N GLY A 754 -10.22 16.90 -42.73
CA GLY A 754 -9.95 18.04 -43.60
C GLY A 754 -8.45 18.12 -43.93
N ASP A 755 -7.84 19.29 -43.83
CA ASP A 755 -6.43 19.47 -44.20
C ASP A 755 -5.42 19.03 -43.12
N ARG A 756 -5.89 18.45 -42.01
CA ARG A 756 -5.04 18.17 -40.83
C ARG A 756 -4.20 16.92 -41.04
N GLU A 757 -2.93 17.02 -40.70
CA GLU A 757 -2.00 15.90 -40.72
C GLU A 757 -1.86 15.25 -39.33
N TYR A 758 -1.45 13.99 -39.30
CA TYR A 758 -1.21 13.24 -38.07
C TYR A 758 -0.07 12.24 -38.29
N PRO A 759 0.71 11.92 -37.24
CA PRO A 759 1.83 10.98 -37.35
C PRO A 759 1.36 9.52 -37.31
N THR A 760 2.17 8.63 -37.88
CA THR A 760 2.02 7.18 -37.73
C THR A 760 2.14 6.77 -36.26
N MET A 761 1.38 5.76 -35.84
CA MET A 761 1.36 5.24 -34.47
C MET A 761 0.99 6.27 -33.38
N GLY A 762 0.40 7.40 -33.76
CA GLY A 762 -0.21 8.33 -32.82
C GLY A 762 -1.54 7.83 -32.26
N SER A 763 -2.13 8.61 -31.37
CA SER A 763 -3.49 8.41 -30.86
C SER A 763 -4.38 9.61 -31.14
N VAL A 764 -5.68 9.44 -30.97
CA VAL A 764 -6.67 10.53 -31.02
C VAL A 764 -7.51 10.49 -29.76
N TRP A 765 -7.73 11.66 -29.18
CA TRP A 765 -8.70 11.88 -28.12
C TRP A 765 -10.02 12.32 -28.72
N ILE A 766 -11.11 11.71 -28.27
CA ILE A 766 -12.44 12.01 -28.78
C ILE A 766 -13.38 12.31 -27.60
N LEU A 767 -14.06 13.46 -27.67
CA LEU A 767 -15.05 13.91 -26.69
C LEU A 767 -16.47 13.56 -27.14
N PRO A 768 -17.28 12.93 -26.27
CA PRO A 768 -18.70 12.76 -26.51
C PRO A 768 -19.40 14.12 -26.28
N PRO A 769 -20.27 14.57 -27.20
CA PRO A 769 -21.01 15.81 -26.98
C PRO A 769 -22.15 15.64 -25.97
N ASN A 770 -22.50 16.72 -25.25
CA ASN A 770 -23.72 16.78 -24.45
C ASN A 770 -24.98 16.74 -25.36
N SER A 771 -26.14 16.35 -24.82
CA SER A 771 -27.38 16.44 -25.61
C SER A 771 -27.86 17.88 -25.76
N GLN A 772 -28.48 18.21 -26.89
CA GLN A 772 -29.05 19.54 -27.14
C GLN A 772 -30.05 19.96 -26.03
N ASN A 773 -30.85 19.01 -25.54
CA ASN A 773 -31.78 19.24 -24.43
C ASN A 773 -31.06 19.61 -23.13
N LYS A 774 -29.90 19.00 -22.85
CA LYS A 774 -29.10 19.32 -21.66
C LYS A 774 -28.48 20.70 -21.78
N VAL A 775 -27.85 21.01 -22.92
CA VAL A 775 -27.28 22.33 -23.18
C VAL A 775 -28.35 23.42 -23.09
N SER A 776 -29.52 23.21 -23.70
CA SER A 776 -30.63 24.17 -23.65
C SER A 776 -31.11 24.45 -22.23
N ARG A 777 -31.19 23.43 -21.37
CA ARG A 777 -31.55 23.60 -19.94
C ARG A 777 -30.52 24.45 -19.20
N VAL A 778 -29.23 24.21 -19.42
CA VAL A 778 -28.14 24.96 -18.76
C VAL A 778 -28.08 26.41 -19.26
N LEU A 779 -28.18 26.63 -20.58
CA LEU A 779 -28.27 27.98 -21.17
C LEU A 779 -29.45 28.76 -20.59
N GLY A 780 -30.63 28.13 -20.56
CA GLY A 780 -31.86 28.73 -20.01
C GLY A 780 -31.76 29.06 -18.53
N ALA A 781 -31.19 28.16 -17.72
CA ALA A 781 -31.00 28.39 -16.29
C ALA A 781 -30.01 29.53 -15.99
N LEU A 782 -28.94 29.66 -16.78
CA LEU A 782 -27.96 30.73 -16.62
C LEU A 782 -28.38 32.06 -17.26
N GLY A 783 -29.40 32.07 -18.13
CA GLY A 783 -29.81 33.27 -18.87
C GLY A 783 -28.72 33.78 -19.83
N VAL A 784 -27.97 32.86 -20.44
CA VAL A 784 -26.87 33.16 -21.38
C VAL A 784 -27.27 32.77 -22.80
N GLN A 785 -26.77 33.50 -23.79
CA GLN A 785 -27.05 33.18 -25.19
C GLN A 785 -26.00 32.20 -25.72
N ALA A 786 -26.42 31.30 -26.61
CA ALA A 786 -25.54 30.26 -27.13
C ALA A 786 -24.38 30.82 -27.98
N ASP A 787 -24.57 31.98 -28.60
CA ASP A 787 -23.62 32.67 -29.51
C ASP A 787 -22.67 33.63 -28.79
N GLU A 788 -22.86 33.88 -27.49
CA GLU A 788 -21.95 34.64 -26.65
C GLU A 788 -20.56 33.98 -26.65
N ARG A 789 -19.49 34.76 -26.72
CA ARG A 789 -18.11 34.26 -26.82
C ARG A 789 -17.44 34.23 -25.46
N LEU A 790 -16.69 33.16 -25.19
CA LEU A 790 -15.84 33.05 -24.02
C LEU A 790 -14.43 33.55 -24.33
N SER A 791 -13.80 34.22 -23.37
CA SER A 791 -12.39 34.66 -23.41
C SER A 791 -11.42 33.51 -23.10
N LEU A 792 -11.74 32.29 -23.54
CA LEU A 792 -10.88 31.12 -23.43
C LEU A 792 -10.02 30.98 -24.70
N PRO A 793 -8.85 30.34 -24.64
CA PRO A 793 -8.06 30.10 -25.85
C PRO A 793 -8.88 29.34 -26.89
N GLY A 794 -8.98 29.91 -28.09
CA GLY A 794 -9.84 29.42 -29.19
C GLY A 794 -11.22 30.07 -29.25
N GLU A 795 -11.54 30.96 -28.30
CA GLU A 795 -12.73 31.82 -28.25
C GLU A 795 -14.04 31.07 -28.58
N PRO A 796 -14.34 29.93 -27.93
CA PRO A 796 -15.53 29.16 -28.22
C PRO A 796 -16.78 29.98 -27.89
N THR A 797 -17.87 29.76 -28.61
CA THR A 797 -19.18 30.21 -28.15
C THR A 797 -19.58 29.43 -26.89
N VAL A 798 -20.44 30.00 -26.04
CA VAL A 798 -20.97 29.31 -24.84
C VAL A 798 -21.67 28.02 -25.23
N GLY A 799 -22.46 28.05 -26.31
CA GLY A 799 -23.12 26.87 -26.85
C GLY A 799 -22.12 25.78 -27.23
N GLU A 800 -21.05 26.12 -27.94
CA GLU A 800 -19.97 25.17 -28.27
C GLU A 800 -19.28 24.63 -27.03
N PHE A 801 -19.01 25.48 -26.03
CA PHE A 801 -18.35 25.07 -24.79
C PHE A 801 -19.19 24.07 -24.01
N PHE A 802 -20.47 24.35 -23.77
CA PHE A 802 -21.36 23.43 -23.09
C PHE A 802 -21.68 22.18 -23.91
N GLN A 803 -21.72 22.28 -25.23
CA GLN A 803 -22.00 21.14 -26.09
C GLN A 803 -20.80 20.18 -26.17
N ARG A 804 -19.57 20.69 -26.21
CA ARG A 804 -18.38 19.92 -26.64
C ARG A 804 -17.34 19.71 -25.54
N PHE A 805 -17.26 20.61 -24.56
CA PHE A 805 -16.11 20.69 -23.67
C PHE A 805 -16.48 20.58 -22.19
N ALA A 806 -17.61 21.12 -21.74
CA ALA A 806 -18.02 21.06 -20.33
C ALA A 806 -18.70 19.73 -19.96
N ASP A 807 -18.29 19.11 -18.85
CA ASP A 807 -18.93 17.91 -18.32
C ASP A 807 -20.10 18.29 -17.40
N LEU A 808 -21.29 18.38 -18.00
CA LEU A 808 -22.50 18.80 -17.30
C LEU A 808 -23.06 17.73 -16.35
N ASP A 809 -22.57 16.48 -16.44
CA ASP A 809 -22.95 15.36 -15.57
C ASP A 809 -22.11 15.31 -14.28
N GLN A 810 -21.20 16.28 -14.10
CA GLN A 810 -20.31 16.38 -12.96
C GLN A 810 -20.57 17.66 -12.16
N PRO A 811 -20.23 17.67 -10.85
CA PRO A 811 -20.29 18.90 -10.05
C PRO A 811 -19.22 19.91 -10.49
N PHE A 812 -19.39 21.17 -10.09
CA PHE A 812 -18.38 22.22 -10.34
C PHE A 812 -17.04 21.86 -9.68
N LYS A 813 -15.93 22.08 -10.39
CA LYS A 813 -14.57 21.82 -9.86
C LYS A 813 -14.07 22.92 -8.93
N SER A 814 -14.69 24.09 -8.95
CA SER A 814 -14.43 25.19 -8.02
C SER A 814 -15.73 25.92 -7.68
N THR A 815 -15.92 26.29 -6.41
CA THR A 815 -17.10 27.02 -5.93
C THR A 815 -16.74 28.41 -5.38
N GLN A 816 -15.51 28.91 -5.58
CA GLN A 816 -15.09 30.23 -5.09
C GLN A 816 -15.99 31.37 -5.58
N TRP A 817 -16.49 31.27 -6.81
CA TRP A 817 -17.43 32.23 -7.39
C TRP A 817 -18.80 32.26 -6.69
N ALA A 818 -19.19 31.17 -6.01
CA ALA A 818 -20.47 31.06 -5.31
C ALA A 818 -20.52 31.92 -4.05
N GLU A 819 -19.37 32.16 -3.40
CA GLU A 819 -19.27 33.05 -2.24
C GLU A 819 -19.68 34.49 -2.61
N TRP A 820 -19.31 34.95 -3.82
CA TRP A 820 -19.65 36.28 -4.33
C TRP A 820 -21.15 36.45 -4.65
N LEU A 821 -21.92 35.37 -4.65
CA LEU A 821 -23.37 35.35 -4.89
C LEU A 821 -24.19 35.12 -3.62
N SER A 822 -23.56 34.90 -2.46
CA SER A 822 -24.24 34.63 -1.18
C SER A 822 -25.28 33.49 -1.29
N LEU A 823 -24.96 32.44 -2.04
CA LEU A 823 -25.87 31.29 -2.21
C LEU A 823 -26.12 30.59 -0.87
N PRO A 824 -27.36 30.20 -0.54
CA PRO A 824 -27.70 29.63 0.78
C PRO A 824 -27.16 28.20 1.02
N GLN A 825 -26.73 27.47 -0.02
CA GLN A 825 -26.17 26.12 0.06
C GLN A 825 -25.07 25.87 -1.00
N PRO A 826 -23.92 26.55 -0.95
CA PRO A 826 -22.88 26.42 -1.98
C PRO A 826 -22.26 25.01 -2.02
N GLU A 827 -22.35 24.23 -0.94
CA GLU A 827 -21.86 22.85 -0.89
C GLU A 827 -22.58 21.88 -1.85
N THR A 828 -23.79 22.20 -2.31
CA THR A 828 -24.52 21.36 -3.29
C THR A 828 -23.86 21.43 -4.66
N LEU A 829 -23.34 22.60 -5.05
CA LEU A 829 -22.65 22.85 -6.32
C LEU A 829 -21.37 22.00 -6.47
N ALA A 830 -20.75 21.63 -5.34
CA ALA A 830 -19.56 20.78 -5.30
C ALA A 830 -19.87 19.27 -5.28
N LYS A 831 -21.14 18.86 -5.14
CA LYS A 831 -21.54 17.45 -4.92
C LYS A 831 -22.50 16.88 -5.95
N VAL A 832 -23.28 17.73 -6.60
CA VAL A 832 -24.38 17.33 -7.50
C VAL A 832 -24.06 17.76 -8.94
N PRO A 833 -24.43 16.97 -9.97
CA PRO A 833 -24.19 17.32 -11.37
C PRO A 833 -24.69 18.72 -11.74
N ILE A 834 -23.90 19.47 -12.51
CA ILE A 834 -24.20 20.84 -12.95
C ILE A 834 -25.60 20.94 -13.54
N GLU A 835 -25.99 20.00 -14.40
CA GLU A 835 -27.33 20.00 -15.01
C GLU A 835 -28.49 20.01 -13.99
N ASN A 836 -28.24 19.50 -12.78
CA ASN A 836 -29.23 19.34 -11.72
C ASN A 836 -29.16 20.45 -10.66
N VAL A 837 -28.15 21.32 -10.66
CA VAL A 837 -28.01 22.42 -9.68
C VAL A 837 -27.91 23.80 -10.31
N VAL A 838 -27.69 23.91 -11.62
CA VAL A 838 -27.54 25.19 -12.31
C VAL A 838 -28.72 26.15 -12.09
N HIS A 839 -29.93 25.63 -11.87
CA HIS A 839 -31.13 26.42 -11.59
C HIS A 839 -31.11 27.14 -10.22
N GLN A 840 -30.17 26.79 -9.33
CA GLN A 840 -29.98 27.45 -8.05
C GLN A 840 -29.19 28.77 -8.19
N ILE A 841 -28.56 29.01 -9.34
CA ILE A 841 -27.82 30.24 -9.63
C ILE A 841 -28.84 31.35 -9.93
N PRO A 842 -28.82 32.49 -9.19
CA PRO A 842 -29.81 33.54 -9.35
C PRO A 842 -29.62 34.28 -10.67
N ALA A 843 -30.71 34.75 -11.29
CA ALA A 843 -30.67 35.39 -12.61
C ALA A 843 -29.75 36.64 -12.70
N ASN A 844 -29.43 37.28 -11.58
CA ASN A 844 -28.55 38.45 -11.50
C ASN A 844 -27.07 38.10 -11.26
N TRP A 845 -26.65 36.84 -11.38
CA TRP A 845 -25.28 36.39 -11.07
C TRP A 845 -24.17 37.16 -11.79
N ARG A 846 -24.44 37.68 -12.98
CA ARG A 846 -23.51 38.49 -13.78
C ARG A 846 -23.05 39.79 -13.12
N GLN A 847 -23.73 40.25 -12.07
CA GLN A 847 -23.30 41.43 -11.30
C GLN A 847 -22.02 41.18 -10.50
N SER A 848 -21.74 39.92 -10.15
CA SER A 848 -20.62 39.54 -9.27
C SER A 848 -19.66 38.53 -9.89
N VAL A 849 -20.08 37.77 -10.90
CA VAL A 849 -19.28 36.68 -11.49
C VAL A 849 -19.24 36.85 -13.00
N THR A 850 -18.06 36.77 -13.60
CA THR A 850 -17.92 36.78 -15.06
C THR A 850 -18.29 35.43 -15.66
N LEU A 851 -18.81 35.43 -16.88
CA LEU A 851 -19.12 34.20 -17.60
C LEU A 851 -17.89 33.29 -17.76
N ASP A 852 -16.72 33.88 -18.04
CA ASP A 852 -15.45 33.14 -18.11
C ASP A 852 -15.07 32.47 -16.79
N ALA A 853 -15.28 33.15 -15.66
CA ALA A 853 -15.01 32.57 -14.34
C ALA A 853 -15.95 31.40 -14.03
N LEU A 854 -17.23 31.51 -14.39
CA LEU A 854 -18.21 30.45 -14.20
C LEU A 854 -17.92 29.24 -15.09
N CYS A 855 -17.62 29.45 -16.37
CA CYS A 855 -17.27 28.38 -17.31
C CYS A 855 -15.95 27.70 -16.94
N ASN A 856 -14.93 28.45 -16.50
CA ASN A 856 -13.67 27.87 -16.00
C ASN A 856 -13.85 27.05 -14.72
N ALA A 857 -14.91 27.29 -13.95
CA ALA A 857 -15.24 26.52 -12.77
C ALA A 857 -15.96 25.19 -13.07
N MET A 858 -16.36 24.96 -14.34
CA MET A 858 -16.94 23.69 -14.78
C MET A 858 -15.84 22.67 -15.09
N PRO A 859 -16.01 21.38 -14.76
CA PRO A 859 -15.14 20.32 -15.23
C PRO A 859 -15.27 20.15 -16.74
N THR A 860 -14.20 19.68 -17.37
CA THR A 860 -14.18 19.34 -18.80
C THR A 860 -14.49 17.86 -19.01
N ILE A 861 -15.07 17.53 -20.16
CA ILE A 861 -15.41 16.15 -20.50
C ILE A 861 -14.13 15.34 -20.62
N GLN A 862 -14.08 14.19 -19.93
CA GLN A 862 -12.95 13.27 -20.02
C GLN A 862 -12.89 12.62 -21.41
N PRO A 863 -11.81 12.80 -22.18
CA PRO A 863 -11.67 12.21 -23.50
C PRO A 863 -11.45 10.71 -23.43
N ARG A 864 -11.95 9.99 -24.44
CA ARG A 864 -11.52 8.62 -24.70
C ARG A 864 -10.41 8.63 -25.74
N GLU A 865 -9.34 7.94 -25.42
CA GLU A 865 -8.20 7.76 -26.31
C GLU A 865 -8.36 6.51 -27.19
N TYR A 866 -8.03 6.68 -28.47
CA TYR A 866 -7.98 5.61 -29.46
C TYR A 866 -6.66 5.68 -30.21
N SER A 867 -5.96 4.54 -30.31
CA SER A 867 -4.78 4.44 -31.17
C SER A 867 -5.20 4.55 -32.64
N ILE A 868 -4.43 5.29 -33.42
CA ILE A 868 -4.69 5.51 -34.85
C ILE A 868 -4.33 4.25 -35.64
N ALA A 869 -5.23 3.82 -36.52
CA ALA A 869 -5.12 2.59 -37.30
C ALA A 869 -4.56 2.79 -38.72
N SER A 870 -4.22 4.01 -39.11
CA SER A 870 -3.72 4.37 -40.44
C SER A 870 -2.43 5.18 -40.38
N ASP A 871 -1.75 5.27 -41.52
CA ASP A 871 -0.64 6.17 -41.74
C ASP A 871 -1.11 7.49 -42.38
N GLY A 872 -0.74 8.63 -41.79
CA GLY A 872 -1.18 9.95 -42.27
C GLY A 872 -0.67 10.34 -43.65
N SER A 873 0.49 9.80 -44.08
CA SER A 873 1.01 10.05 -45.41
C SER A 873 0.28 9.24 -46.50
N ARG A 874 -0.35 8.12 -46.12
CA ARG A 874 -1.16 7.28 -47.02
C ARG A 874 -2.56 7.84 -47.26
N THR A 875 -3.13 8.48 -46.24
CA THR A 875 -4.50 8.99 -46.25
C THR A 875 -4.60 10.45 -46.69
N LYS A 876 -3.50 11.02 -47.19
CA LYS A 876 -3.45 12.37 -47.73
C LYS A 876 -4.04 12.40 -49.13
N HIS A 877 -5.18 13.08 -49.29
CA HIS A 877 -5.87 13.21 -50.58
C HIS A 877 -6.10 14.67 -50.95
N LYS A 878 -6.28 14.96 -52.25
CA LYS A 878 -6.60 16.31 -52.74
C LYS A 878 -7.91 16.89 -52.16
N ASN A 879 -8.78 16.03 -51.63
CA ASN A 879 -10.10 16.40 -51.11
C ASN A 879 -10.18 16.31 -49.57
N GLY A 880 -9.04 16.26 -48.86
CA GLY A 880 -8.97 16.13 -47.41
C GLY A 880 -8.33 14.82 -46.94
N ASN A 881 -7.77 14.85 -45.74
CA ASN A 881 -7.09 13.74 -45.09
C ASN A 881 -8.10 12.91 -44.29
N THR A 882 -7.91 11.59 -44.30
CA THR A 882 -8.73 10.67 -43.50
C THR A 882 -7.91 9.96 -42.43
N MET A 883 -8.57 9.42 -41.41
CA MET A 883 -7.93 8.67 -40.33
C MET A 883 -8.78 7.47 -39.93
N ASP A 884 -8.16 6.29 -39.92
CA ASP A 884 -8.82 5.05 -39.49
C ASP A 884 -8.61 4.83 -38.00
N LEU A 885 -9.64 4.31 -37.32
CA LEU A 885 -9.60 3.82 -35.94
C LEU A 885 -10.09 2.37 -35.89
N LEU A 886 -9.57 1.57 -34.95
CA LEU A 886 -10.17 0.27 -34.60
C LEU A 886 -10.93 0.40 -33.28
N VAL A 887 -12.25 0.20 -33.34
CA VAL A 887 -13.15 0.36 -32.20
C VAL A 887 -13.75 -1.00 -31.85
N GLN A 888 -13.63 -1.41 -30.59
CA GLN A 888 -14.25 -2.64 -30.10
C GLN A 888 -15.70 -2.39 -29.67
N HIS A 889 -16.60 -3.28 -30.08
CA HIS A 889 -18.01 -3.25 -29.68
C HIS A 889 -18.22 -3.82 -28.27
N HIS A 890 -18.99 -3.11 -27.43
CA HIS A 890 -19.32 -3.46 -26.05
C HIS A 890 -20.81 -3.15 -25.75
N PRO A 891 -21.68 -4.19 -25.68
CA PRO A 891 -23.07 -4.04 -25.30
C PRO A 891 -23.24 -3.24 -24.00
N ASN A 892 -24.02 -2.16 -24.02
CA ASN A 892 -24.25 -1.24 -22.89
C ASN A 892 -23.01 -0.49 -22.37
N GLY A 893 -21.89 -0.56 -23.07
CA GLY A 893 -20.71 0.25 -22.75
C GLY A 893 -20.99 1.72 -23.03
N LYS A 894 -20.55 2.61 -22.13
CA LYS A 894 -20.66 4.07 -22.34
C LYS A 894 -19.95 4.53 -23.65
N PHE A 895 -19.05 3.73 -24.22
CA PHE A 895 -18.13 4.16 -25.28
C PHE A 895 -17.90 3.21 -26.48
N SER A 896 -18.86 2.33 -26.80
CA SER A 896 -18.84 1.58 -28.08
C SER A 896 -20.16 1.67 -28.83
N ASP A 897 -21.29 1.53 -28.14
CA ASP A 897 -22.61 1.49 -28.76
C ASP A 897 -23.24 2.89 -28.73
N LYS A 898 -23.12 3.59 -27.59
CA LYS A 898 -23.41 5.04 -27.49
C LYS A 898 -22.43 5.90 -28.28
N TYR A 899 -21.20 5.43 -28.48
CA TYR A 899 -20.12 6.18 -29.11
C TYR A 899 -20.24 6.26 -30.63
N LEU A 900 -20.51 5.14 -31.31
CA LEU A 900 -20.85 5.17 -32.73
C LEU A 900 -22.15 5.94 -32.96
N ASN A 901 -23.11 5.81 -32.04
CA ASN A 901 -24.32 6.62 -32.06
C ASN A 901 -24.05 8.13 -31.90
N CYS A 902 -22.93 8.58 -31.31
CA CYS A 902 -22.59 10.01 -31.27
C CYS A 902 -22.36 10.56 -32.68
N PHE A 903 -21.70 9.79 -33.55
CA PHE A 903 -21.49 10.19 -34.95
C PHE A 903 -22.81 10.18 -35.73
N GLU A 904 -23.70 9.22 -35.46
CA GLU A 904 -25.03 9.17 -36.09
C GLU A 904 -25.97 10.28 -35.58
N THR A 905 -25.90 10.63 -34.30
CA THR A 905 -26.81 11.59 -33.64
C THR A 905 -26.40 13.05 -33.89
N PHE A 906 -25.09 13.34 -33.91
CA PHE A 906 -24.56 14.70 -33.99
C PHE A 906 -23.83 15.01 -35.31
N GLY A 907 -23.60 14.01 -36.16
CA GLY A 907 -22.94 14.16 -37.46
C GLY A 907 -21.42 14.40 -37.41
N ALA A 908 -20.86 14.81 -36.27
CA ALA A 908 -19.43 15.03 -36.04
C ALA A 908 -19.05 14.76 -34.58
N ALA A 909 -17.76 14.49 -34.33
CA ALA A 909 -17.19 14.38 -32.99
C ALA A 909 -16.05 15.38 -32.78
N THR A 910 -15.85 15.78 -31.52
CA THR A 910 -14.73 16.67 -31.16
C THR A 910 -13.48 15.84 -30.91
N CYS A 911 -12.45 16.05 -31.70
CA CYS A 911 -11.23 15.27 -31.72
C CYS A 911 -10.00 16.12 -31.43
N LYS A 912 -8.95 15.51 -30.88
CA LYS A 912 -7.60 16.08 -30.74
C LYS A 912 -6.57 15.00 -31.05
N ILE A 913 -5.66 15.27 -31.98
CA ILE A 913 -4.57 14.35 -32.34
C ILE A 913 -3.50 14.42 -31.24
N ARG A 914 -2.99 13.24 -30.85
CA ARG A 914 -1.99 13.04 -29.80
C ARG A 914 -0.77 12.34 -30.41
N PRO A 915 0.28 13.09 -30.79
CA PRO A 915 1.54 12.49 -31.22
C PRO A 915 2.24 11.84 -30.00
N SER A 916 2.96 10.74 -30.23
CA SER A 916 3.85 10.11 -29.24
C SER A 916 5.26 10.07 -29.81
N SER A 917 6.18 10.81 -29.19
CA SER A 917 7.58 10.90 -29.65
C SER A 917 8.27 9.53 -29.68
N HIS A 918 8.04 8.69 -28.67
CA HIS A 918 8.58 7.33 -28.61
C HIS A 918 8.01 6.43 -29.71
N LEU A 919 6.69 6.42 -29.92
CA LEU A 919 6.07 5.60 -30.96
C LEU A 919 6.40 6.11 -32.37
N GLN A 920 6.53 7.43 -32.53
CA GLN A 920 6.98 8.03 -33.78
C GLN A 920 8.42 7.62 -34.10
N ALA A 921 9.33 7.65 -33.12
CA ALA A 921 10.70 7.17 -33.30
C ALA A 921 10.73 5.67 -33.70
N MET A 922 9.82 4.86 -33.14
CA MET A 922 9.68 3.45 -33.55
C MET A 922 9.14 3.30 -34.98
N ALA A 923 8.20 4.14 -35.40
CA ALA A 923 7.68 4.15 -36.76
C ALA A 923 8.73 4.57 -37.79
N GLU A 924 9.55 5.56 -37.42
CA GLU A 924 10.60 6.14 -38.26
C GLU A 924 11.88 5.28 -38.30
N ASN A 925 12.08 4.37 -37.35
CA ASN A 925 13.23 3.46 -37.24
C ASN A 925 13.68 2.87 -38.59
N GLN A 926 14.95 3.05 -38.94
CA GLN A 926 15.52 2.57 -40.22
C GLN A 926 16.63 1.53 -40.04
N ASP A 927 17.07 1.27 -38.81
CA ASP A 927 18.33 0.54 -38.58
C ASP A 927 18.14 -0.76 -37.82
N LYS A 928 17.13 -0.84 -36.92
CA LYS A 928 17.01 -1.93 -35.94
C LYS A 928 15.81 -2.84 -36.21
N PRO A 929 15.94 -4.17 -36.09
CA PRO A 929 14.78 -5.07 -36.16
C PRO A 929 13.74 -4.74 -35.10
N MET A 930 12.49 -5.16 -35.31
CA MET A 930 11.40 -4.90 -34.37
C MET A 930 10.67 -6.19 -33.99
N ILE A 931 10.36 -6.35 -32.70
CA ILE A 931 9.46 -7.38 -32.21
C ILE A 931 8.18 -6.69 -31.75
N VAL A 932 7.05 -7.08 -32.33
CA VAL A 932 5.75 -6.45 -32.10
C VAL A 932 4.78 -7.48 -31.55
N PHE A 933 4.19 -7.16 -30.40
CA PHE A 933 3.12 -7.94 -29.78
C PHE A 933 1.83 -7.13 -29.67
N THR A 934 0.71 -7.72 -30.04
CA THR A 934 -0.56 -7.01 -30.00
C THR A 934 -1.76 -7.91 -29.73
N THR A 935 -2.80 -7.37 -29.09
CA THR A 935 -4.08 -8.07 -28.91
C THR A 935 -5.29 -7.19 -29.25
N GLY A 936 -6.25 -7.74 -30.01
CA GLY A 936 -7.50 -7.07 -30.36
C GLY A 936 -7.27 -5.73 -31.05
N SER A 937 -7.82 -4.64 -30.48
CA SER A 937 -7.72 -3.29 -31.03
C SER A 937 -6.31 -2.72 -30.99
N GLY A 938 -5.39 -3.33 -30.22
CA GLY A 938 -3.97 -2.98 -30.28
C GLY A 938 -3.35 -3.19 -31.67
N MET A 939 -4.06 -3.82 -32.61
CA MET A 939 -3.66 -3.91 -34.01
C MET A 939 -3.64 -2.55 -34.71
N ALA A 940 -4.32 -1.53 -34.17
CA ALA A 940 -4.39 -0.20 -34.77
C ALA A 940 -3.01 0.43 -35.03
N PRO A 941 -2.15 0.67 -34.02
CA PRO A 941 -0.83 1.27 -34.26
C PRO A 941 0.04 0.40 -35.17
N VAL A 942 -0.10 -0.93 -35.07
CA VAL A 942 0.63 -1.87 -35.93
C VAL A 942 0.23 -1.73 -37.39
N ARG A 943 -1.07 -1.57 -37.69
CA ARG A 943 -1.54 -1.32 -39.05
C ARG A 943 -0.94 -0.04 -39.62
N GLY A 944 -0.94 1.06 -38.85
CA GLY A 944 -0.29 2.31 -39.27
C GLY A 944 1.20 2.12 -39.58
N LEU A 945 1.93 1.43 -38.69
CA LEU A 945 3.35 1.10 -38.88
C LEU A 945 3.59 0.34 -40.21
N LEU A 946 2.80 -0.69 -40.48
CA LEU A 946 2.93 -1.49 -41.71
C LEU A 946 2.60 -0.67 -42.96
N GLN A 947 1.60 0.21 -42.90
CA GLN A 947 1.28 1.13 -43.99
C GLN A 947 2.43 2.09 -44.30
N SER A 948 3.05 2.67 -43.27
CA SER A 948 4.21 3.54 -43.39
C SER A 948 5.40 2.82 -44.07
N ARG A 949 5.68 1.57 -43.67
CA ARG A 949 6.72 0.74 -44.29
C ARG A 949 6.44 0.45 -45.77
N LEU A 950 5.21 0.08 -46.10
CA LEU A 950 4.78 -0.18 -47.48
C LEU A 950 4.89 1.06 -48.36
N GLN A 951 4.52 2.23 -47.83
CA GLN A 951 4.60 3.48 -48.58
C GLN A 951 6.05 3.86 -48.90
N ARG A 952 6.96 3.73 -47.92
CA ARG A 952 8.39 3.94 -48.14
C ARG A 952 8.94 3.04 -49.23
N LEU A 953 8.60 1.75 -49.18
CA LEU A 953 9.01 0.77 -50.19
C LEU A 953 8.49 1.13 -51.60
N ARG A 954 7.27 1.66 -51.71
CA ARG A 954 6.69 2.06 -53.01
C ARG A 954 7.28 3.37 -53.54
N SER A 955 7.75 4.25 -52.66
CA SER A 955 8.30 5.56 -53.02
C SER A 955 9.80 5.56 -53.35
N SER A 956 10.49 4.43 -53.13
CA SER A 956 11.93 4.30 -53.33
C SER A 956 12.25 3.20 -54.34
N ASP A 957 13.18 3.47 -55.26
CA ASP A 957 13.70 2.48 -56.20
C ASP A 957 14.73 1.52 -55.56
N ASP A 958 15.10 1.74 -54.30
CA ASP A 958 16.07 0.94 -53.56
C ASP A 958 15.39 -0.18 -52.73
N LYS A 959 15.88 -1.42 -52.87
CA LYS A 959 15.42 -2.56 -52.05
C LYS A 959 15.75 -2.39 -50.56
N SER A 960 16.71 -1.53 -50.20
CA SER A 960 17.00 -1.17 -48.79
C SER A 960 15.85 -0.39 -48.13
N ALA A 961 14.93 0.20 -48.92
CA ALA A 961 13.80 0.98 -48.44
C ALA A 961 12.72 0.17 -47.69
N LYS A 962 12.82 -1.18 -47.71
CA LYS A 962 11.99 -2.05 -46.85
C LYS A 962 12.24 -1.77 -45.36
N GLY A 963 13.44 -1.31 -45.02
CA GLY A 963 13.88 -1.15 -43.65
C GLY A 963 14.07 -2.49 -42.93
N PRO A 964 14.35 -2.44 -41.62
CA PRO A 964 14.62 -3.62 -40.81
C PRO A 964 13.37 -4.49 -40.62
N ALA A 965 13.58 -5.79 -40.46
CA ALA A 965 12.52 -6.79 -40.34
C ALA A 965 11.64 -6.58 -39.10
N ILE A 966 10.35 -6.94 -39.24
CA ILE A 966 9.37 -6.90 -38.15
C ILE A 966 8.86 -8.32 -37.84
N SER A 967 9.08 -8.78 -36.62
CA SER A 967 8.50 -10.01 -36.08
C SER A 967 7.19 -9.69 -35.35
N LEU A 968 6.05 -10.09 -35.91
CA LEU A 968 4.71 -9.76 -35.40
C LEU A 968 3.97 -10.97 -34.80
N PHE A 969 3.53 -10.80 -33.56
CA PHE A 969 2.68 -11.73 -32.81
C PHE A 969 1.35 -11.03 -32.47
N ALA A 970 0.24 -11.50 -33.05
CA ALA A 970 -1.05 -10.86 -32.91
C ALA A 970 -2.14 -11.83 -32.46
N GLY A 971 -2.78 -11.52 -31.33
CA GLY A 971 -3.93 -12.26 -30.79
C GLY A 971 -5.27 -11.54 -31.02
N PHE A 972 -6.33 -12.23 -31.42
CA PHE A 972 -7.62 -11.59 -31.71
C PHE A 972 -8.80 -12.55 -31.54
N LYS A 973 -10.03 -12.01 -31.43
CA LYS A 973 -11.24 -12.85 -31.40
C LYS A 973 -11.53 -13.38 -32.81
N ALA A 974 -12.19 -14.52 -32.93
CA ALA A 974 -12.62 -15.04 -34.23
C ALA A 974 -13.46 -14.03 -35.04
N ALA A 975 -14.25 -13.20 -34.36
CA ALA A 975 -15.04 -12.10 -34.95
C ALA A 975 -14.19 -11.00 -35.63
N ASP A 976 -12.89 -10.92 -35.32
CA ASP A 976 -12.00 -9.84 -35.75
C ASP A 976 -11.01 -10.29 -36.83
N GLU A 977 -11.07 -11.56 -37.24
CA GLU A 977 -10.05 -12.20 -38.08
C GLU A 977 -9.86 -11.51 -39.44
N SER A 978 -10.97 -11.12 -40.09
CA SER A 978 -10.91 -10.45 -41.40
C SER A 978 -10.11 -9.15 -41.34
N LEU A 979 -10.35 -8.30 -40.32
CA LEU A 979 -9.67 -7.02 -40.15
C LEU A 979 -8.19 -7.21 -39.83
N VAL A 980 -7.84 -8.19 -38.99
CA VAL A 980 -6.43 -8.47 -38.67
C VAL A 980 -5.68 -9.00 -39.88
N ARG A 981 -6.28 -9.91 -40.65
CA ARG A 981 -5.66 -10.44 -41.88
C ARG A 981 -5.48 -9.35 -42.93
N GLU A 982 -6.49 -8.52 -43.15
CA GLU A 982 -6.40 -7.36 -44.06
C GLU A 982 -5.23 -6.43 -43.67
N ALA A 983 -5.05 -6.17 -42.37
CA ALA A 983 -4.02 -5.25 -41.88
C ALA A 983 -2.57 -5.71 -42.16
N VAL A 984 -2.33 -7.03 -42.25
CA VAL A 984 -0.97 -7.58 -42.36
C VAL A 984 -0.65 -8.16 -43.75
N GLN A 985 -1.67 -8.45 -44.57
CA GLN A 985 -1.52 -9.21 -45.81
C GLN A 985 -0.48 -8.59 -46.75
N GLU A 986 -0.64 -7.31 -47.10
CA GLU A 986 0.23 -6.64 -48.05
C GLU A 986 1.69 -6.55 -47.56
N ALA A 987 1.88 -6.31 -46.25
CA ALA A 987 3.21 -6.25 -45.65
C ALA A 987 3.89 -7.62 -45.60
N SER A 988 3.11 -8.69 -45.40
CA SER A 988 3.59 -10.06 -45.49
C SER A 988 4.03 -10.41 -46.91
N GLU A 989 3.23 -10.09 -47.92
CA GLU A 989 3.55 -10.34 -49.34
C GLU A 989 4.76 -9.52 -49.81
N ALA A 990 4.93 -8.30 -49.30
CA ALA A 990 6.09 -7.46 -49.56
C ALA A 990 7.38 -7.94 -48.83
N GLY A 991 7.27 -8.90 -47.91
CA GLY A 991 8.39 -9.42 -47.11
C GLY A 991 8.92 -8.45 -46.06
N ILE A 992 8.07 -7.57 -45.51
CA ILE A 992 8.40 -6.70 -44.37
C ILE A 992 8.42 -7.50 -43.06
N LEU A 993 7.59 -8.53 -42.99
CA LEU A 993 7.46 -9.40 -41.82
C LEU A 993 8.35 -10.65 -41.98
N ASP A 994 9.31 -10.85 -41.08
CA ASP A 994 10.16 -12.06 -41.07
C ASP A 994 9.54 -13.19 -40.23
N ILE A 995 8.73 -12.81 -39.24
CA ILE A 995 7.88 -13.69 -38.44
C ILE A 995 6.49 -13.08 -38.41
N LEU A 996 5.49 -13.85 -38.84
CA LEU A 996 4.08 -13.52 -38.67
C LEU A 996 3.39 -14.67 -37.95
N ARG A 997 2.82 -14.36 -36.78
CA ARG A 997 2.02 -15.29 -35.98
C ARG A 997 0.69 -14.65 -35.62
N LEU A 998 -0.36 -15.16 -36.25
CA LEU A 998 -1.74 -14.75 -36.03
C LEU A 998 -2.45 -15.82 -35.21
N THR A 999 -2.96 -15.44 -34.04
CA THR A 999 -3.62 -16.36 -33.11
C THR A 999 -5.04 -15.89 -32.84
N GLY A 1000 -5.99 -16.43 -33.61
CA GLY A 1000 -7.42 -16.25 -33.36
C GLY A 1000 -7.91 -17.06 -32.16
N SER A 1001 -9.12 -16.75 -31.67
CA SER A 1001 -9.82 -17.58 -30.68
C SER A 1001 -9.84 -19.04 -31.12
N ASN A 1002 -9.29 -19.92 -30.29
CA ASN A 1002 -9.13 -21.34 -30.57
C ASN A 1002 -9.53 -22.18 -29.34
N LYS A 1003 -9.92 -23.44 -29.56
CA LYS A 1003 -10.40 -24.33 -28.49
C LYS A 1003 -9.26 -24.77 -27.57
N GLU A 1004 -8.05 -24.78 -28.10
CA GLU A 1004 -6.80 -25.16 -27.46
C GLU A 1004 -6.27 -24.08 -26.49
N LYS A 1005 -6.93 -22.91 -26.43
CA LYS A 1005 -6.56 -21.74 -25.62
C LYS A 1005 -5.14 -21.20 -25.86
N LYS A 1006 -4.55 -21.50 -27.02
CA LYS A 1006 -3.25 -20.95 -27.44
C LYS A 1006 -3.34 -19.42 -27.49
N ARG A 1007 -2.33 -18.77 -26.95
CA ARG A 1007 -2.16 -17.32 -26.93
C ARG A 1007 -1.10 -16.89 -27.94
N ALA A 1008 -1.13 -15.63 -28.36
CA ALA A 1008 -0.23 -15.14 -29.41
C ALA A 1008 1.25 -15.18 -29.00
N GLN A 1009 1.54 -14.92 -27.72
CA GLN A 1009 2.88 -15.00 -27.16
C GLN A 1009 3.43 -16.43 -27.09
N ASP A 1010 2.58 -17.47 -27.10
CA ASP A 1010 3.03 -18.87 -27.02
C ASP A 1010 3.83 -19.26 -28.28
N ALA A 1011 3.53 -18.63 -29.42
CA ALA A 1011 4.22 -18.88 -30.68
C ALA A 1011 5.70 -18.47 -30.64
N MET A 1012 6.12 -17.67 -29.65
CA MET A 1012 7.53 -17.28 -29.45
C MET A 1012 8.40 -18.47 -29.02
N LEU A 1013 7.79 -19.49 -28.42
CA LEU A 1013 8.45 -20.70 -27.95
C LEU A 1013 8.55 -21.79 -29.03
N GLU A 1014 7.99 -21.57 -30.22
CA GLU A 1014 8.11 -22.50 -31.34
C GLU A 1014 9.56 -22.63 -31.80
N ALA A 1015 9.98 -23.86 -32.11
CA ALA A 1015 11.29 -24.14 -32.68
C ALA A 1015 11.48 -23.39 -34.02
N GLY A 1016 12.59 -22.66 -34.16
CA GLY A 1016 12.89 -21.77 -35.29
C GLY A 1016 12.40 -20.32 -35.11
N VAL A 1017 11.40 -20.07 -34.25
CA VAL A 1017 10.98 -18.71 -33.86
C VAL A 1017 11.87 -18.21 -32.74
N ARG A 1018 12.08 -19.04 -31.71
CA ARG A 1018 12.91 -18.72 -30.55
C ARG A 1018 14.30 -18.21 -30.96
N GLU A 1019 14.99 -18.94 -31.83
CA GLU A 1019 16.36 -18.62 -32.25
C GLU A 1019 16.42 -17.30 -33.03
N LYS A 1020 15.40 -17.01 -33.85
CA LYS A 1020 15.30 -15.74 -34.57
C LYS A 1020 15.06 -14.56 -33.63
N LEU A 1021 14.24 -14.75 -32.59
CA LEU A 1021 13.98 -13.70 -31.60
C LEU A 1021 15.23 -13.40 -30.76
N VAL A 1022 15.96 -14.43 -30.31
CA VAL A 1022 17.23 -14.25 -29.60
C VAL A 1022 18.20 -13.43 -30.46
N LYS A 1023 18.41 -13.84 -31.72
CA LYS A 1023 19.26 -13.12 -32.66
C LYS A 1023 18.79 -11.67 -32.87
N SER A 1024 17.49 -11.46 -33.05
CA SER A 1024 16.92 -10.11 -33.24
C SER A 1024 17.20 -9.20 -32.04
N ILE A 1025 17.09 -9.71 -30.81
CA ILE A 1025 17.43 -8.95 -29.59
C ILE A 1025 18.93 -8.65 -29.50
N GLU A 1026 19.80 -9.58 -29.88
CA GLU A 1026 21.26 -9.39 -29.96
C GLU A 1026 21.64 -8.32 -31.01
N ASP A 1027 20.94 -8.31 -32.15
CA ASP A 1027 21.06 -7.29 -33.20
C ASP A 1027 20.46 -5.93 -32.81
N GLY A 1028 20.03 -5.78 -31.56
CA GLY A 1028 19.59 -4.50 -31.00
C GLY A 1028 18.10 -4.19 -31.21
N ALA A 1029 17.25 -5.20 -31.44
CA ALA A 1029 15.83 -4.99 -31.73
C ALA A 1029 15.11 -4.07 -30.75
N LEU A 1030 14.16 -3.30 -31.30
CA LEU A 1030 13.15 -2.57 -30.54
C LEU A 1030 11.94 -3.48 -30.29
N VAL A 1031 11.33 -3.38 -29.11
CA VAL A 1031 10.19 -4.22 -28.74
C VAL A 1031 8.98 -3.35 -28.43
N PHE A 1032 7.88 -3.57 -29.16
CA PHE A 1032 6.62 -2.85 -28.99
C PHE A 1032 5.51 -3.81 -28.56
N ALA A 1033 4.78 -3.47 -27.51
CA ALA A 1033 3.60 -4.22 -27.08
C ALA A 1033 2.37 -3.30 -26.95
N CYS A 1034 1.28 -3.61 -27.66
CA CYS A 1034 0.00 -2.92 -27.52
C CYS A 1034 -1.12 -3.91 -27.14
N ALA A 1035 -1.36 -4.05 -25.84
CA ALA A 1035 -2.29 -5.02 -25.27
C ALA A 1035 -2.75 -4.62 -23.87
N ARG A 1036 -3.68 -5.38 -23.29
CA ARG A 1036 -4.05 -5.24 -21.88
C ARG A 1036 -2.85 -5.54 -20.96
N PRO A 1037 -2.74 -4.93 -19.75
CA PRO A 1037 -1.57 -5.06 -18.89
C PRO A 1037 -1.09 -6.51 -18.72
N ARG A 1038 -2.02 -7.40 -18.33
CA ARG A 1038 -1.74 -8.83 -18.15
C ARG A 1038 -1.18 -9.53 -19.39
N ALA A 1039 -1.66 -9.18 -20.58
CA ALA A 1039 -1.17 -9.79 -21.82
C ALA A 1039 0.25 -9.30 -22.17
N VAL A 1040 0.59 -8.06 -21.82
CA VAL A 1040 1.96 -7.53 -21.94
C VAL A 1040 2.90 -8.24 -20.97
N ASP A 1041 2.46 -8.46 -19.72
CA ASP A 1041 3.24 -9.22 -18.74
C ASP A 1041 3.49 -10.66 -19.22
N ASP A 1042 2.45 -11.36 -19.68
CA ASP A 1042 2.59 -12.72 -20.23
C ASP A 1042 3.53 -12.76 -21.44
N PHE A 1043 3.47 -11.75 -22.33
CA PHE A 1043 4.39 -11.61 -23.46
C PHE A 1043 5.85 -11.46 -23.00
N LEU A 1044 6.10 -10.61 -22.00
CA LEU A 1044 7.44 -10.41 -21.45
C LEU A 1044 7.96 -11.65 -20.73
N ASN A 1045 7.09 -12.43 -20.08
CA ASN A 1045 7.46 -13.70 -19.46
C ASN A 1045 7.93 -14.71 -20.52
N ASN A 1046 7.16 -14.88 -21.61
CA ASN A 1046 7.57 -15.76 -22.72
C ASN A 1046 8.84 -15.26 -23.40
N LEU A 1047 9.01 -13.94 -23.56
CA LEU A 1047 10.25 -13.37 -24.09
C LEU A 1047 11.44 -13.61 -23.15
N SER A 1048 11.23 -13.55 -21.84
CA SER A 1048 12.26 -13.87 -20.85
C SER A 1048 12.68 -15.34 -20.92
N GLU A 1049 11.73 -16.25 -21.15
CA GLU A 1049 12.00 -17.67 -21.39
C GLU A 1049 12.79 -17.88 -22.69
N VAL A 1050 12.42 -17.17 -23.77
CA VAL A 1050 13.16 -17.17 -25.03
C VAL A 1050 14.62 -16.75 -24.81
N LEU A 1051 14.84 -15.69 -24.02
CA LEU A 1051 16.17 -15.10 -23.76
C LEU A 1051 16.98 -15.80 -22.66
N GLY A 1052 16.35 -16.59 -21.81
CA GLY A 1052 16.99 -17.23 -20.64
C GLY A 1052 17.34 -16.25 -19.50
N ARG A 1053 16.78 -15.03 -19.51
CA ARG A 1053 17.00 -13.95 -18.53
C ARG A 1053 15.86 -12.94 -18.64
N ASP A 1054 15.70 -12.08 -17.63
CA ASP A 1054 14.58 -11.12 -17.58
C ASP A 1054 14.59 -10.16 -18.78
N ALA A 1055 13.48 -10.16 -19.54
CA ALA A 1055 13.36 -9.36 -20.76
C ALA A 1055 13.36 -7.86 -20.47
N ARG A 1056 12.85 -7.39 -19.32
CA ARG A 1056 12.83 -5.95 -18.99
C ARG A 1056 14.24 -5.44 -18.72
N GLU A 1057 15.07 -6.24 -18.04
CA GLU A 1057 16.47 -5.94 -17.81
C GLU A 1057 17.26 -5.87 -19.13
N VAL A 1058 17.09 -6.85 -20.02
CA VAL A 1058 17.80 -6.91 -21.30
C VAL A 1058 17.41 -5.79 -22.26
N LEU A 1059 16.14 -5.42 -22.26
CA LEU A 1059 15.60 -4.45 -23.23
C LEU A 1059 15.82 -3.01 -22.77
N GLY A 1060 15.69 -2.71 -21.48
CA GLY A 1060 15.75 -1.34 -20.97
C GLY A 1060 14.83 -0.41 -21.77
N ASP A 1061 15.38 0.71 -22.26
CA ASP A 1061 14.64 1.72 -23.05
C ASP A 1061 14.24 1.24 -24.46
N ARG A 1062 14.66 0.04 -24.89
CA ARG A 1062 14.25 -0.55 -26.19
C ARG A 1062 12.85 -1.16 -26.14
N PHE A 1063 12.25 -1.29 -24.97
CA PHE A 1063 10.89 -1.80 -24.80
C PHE A 1063 9.89 -0.65 -24.56
N VAL A 1064 8.86 -0.59 -25.40
CA VAL A 1064 7.76 0.36 -25.28
C VAL A 1064 6.44 -0.42 -25.19
N ALA A 1065 5.65 -0.13 -24.16
CA ALA A 1065 4.32 -0.69 -23.97
C ALA A 1065 3.24 0.40 -24.06
N ASP A 1066 2.29 0.23 -24.95
CA ASP A 1066 1.07 1.02 -25.04
C ASP A 1066 -0.09 0.22 -24.43
N VAL A 1067 -0.33 0.43 -23.14
CA VAL A 1067 -1.23 -0.39 -22.32
C VAL A 1067 -2.57 0.31 -22.16
N TYR A 1068 -3.61 -0.21 -22.81
CA TYR A 1068 -4.96 0.34 -22.67
C TYR A 1068 -5.72 -0.32 -21.50
N GLN A 1069 -6.41 0.51 -20.70
CA GLN A 1069 -7.39 0.06 -19.71
C GLN A 1069 -8.80 -0.01 -20.36
N PRO A 1070 -9.55 -1.13 -20.21
CA PRO A 1070 -10.96 -1.15 -20.58
C PRO A 1070 -11.68 -0.06 -19.78
N ALA A 1071 -12.54 0.72 -20.44
CA ALA A 1071 -13.46 1.59 -19.71
C ALA A 1071 -14.36 0.70 -18.84
N THR A 1072 -14.29 0.87 -17.51
CA THR A 1072 -15.27 0.29 -16.57
C THR A 1072 -16.62 0.98 -16.71
#